data_AF-A0AAI8UZD9-F1
#
_entry.id   AF-A0AAI8UZD9-F1
#
_cell.length_a   1.000
_cell.length_b   1.000
_cell.length_c   1.000
_cell.angle_alpha   90.00
_cell.angle_beta   90.00
_cell.angle_gamma   90.00
#
_symmetry.space_group_name_H-M   'P 1'
#
loop_
_entity.id
_entity.type
_entity.pdbx_description
1 polymer ?
#
loop_
_entity_poly.entity_id
_entity_poly.type
_entity_poly.pdbx_seq_one_letter_code
_entity_poly.pdbx_strand_id
1 'polypeptide(L)'
;MQWGAQAQQPQSIVAPASAASAAAAHAPAAESLPSAHAQLPQVIDDLPANYASGMDQATRAQVERGRYVARLGDCVACHTSDKTKPMAGGLPLKTPFGTLYSTNITPDAATGIGRYTFEQFDRAMRKGVAADGHNLYPAMPYPSYAKTTPEDMRALYVYLMKGVAPVQLANKPLGMSFPFNQRWGLTFWKWAFLEDKPFQPDASQSPAWNRGAYIVQGMGHCGACHTPRGIGFQEKTMTEAGASGKYFLAGETVEGWRALSLRSLWTPQDVAEMLKTGRNRHGIVSGNMVDVVQHSTQYMRDSDLLAVGTYLGSLPSSDKDKPMQVAQGPAPAIVAPGSSTASLATQSSAGSPDQPADLFTSRGGLGYLQFCADCHRSNGDGVPNVFPPLAGNPVLSDSSAATLLHIMLTGSATAQTVSHARVLTMPSFARLDDGEIADIVNFTRKSWGNAKAQPVVAADVSKTRKELEIKKLDASKFDTPRLAAMLKEPNAKQLVLGARLNIDTHNLLPKNVGNKLNCASCHLNAGTVADGSPYVGISAFFPSYAPRAGRVITLAERINGCFQRSMHGKPLPVDSEEMKAMVAYFDWMKRETKPADKVAGRGVGKIDKTIVPNVENGRKIYTAQCALCHGANGEGITNAHGAYVYPPLWGDQSFNIGAGMARTYTAAAFVKNNMPIAFHNKFPLGQGGLTDQEAVDVAEYFTHMPRPDFAAKVKDWPKDKKPSDARY
;
A
#
# COMPACT_ATOMS: atom_id res chain seq x y z
N MET A 1 43.07 36.54 -61.45
CA MET A 1 41.69 36.49 -61.98
C MET A 1 40.80 36.21 -60.77
N GLN A 2 40.34 37.26 -60.08
CA GLN A 2 39.10 38.03 -60.34
C GLN A 2 37.98 37.44 -59.44
N TRP A 3 37.36 38.07 -58.43
CA TRP A 3 37.28 39.42 -57.80
C TRP A 3 37.03 39.18 -56.27
N GLY A 4 37.27 40.09 -55.34
CA GLY A 4 37.39 41.53 -55.45
C GLY A 4 38.03 42.19 -54.23
N ALA A 5 38.44 43.43 -54.45
CA ALA A 5 39.06 44.33 -53.50
C ALA A 5 38.34 45.68 -53.53
N GLN A 6 38.55 46.44 -52.45
CA GLN A 6 38.33 47.89 -52.24
C GLN A 6 36.89 48.30 -51.89
N ALA A 7 36.54 48.86 -50.72
CA ALA A 7 37.13 49.83 -49.77
C ALA A 7 36.74 51.29 -50.03
N GLN A 8 36.10 51.92 -49.03
CA GLN A 8 36.18 53.33 -48.57
C GLN A 8 35.13 53.51 -47.42
N GLN A 9 35.41 53.64 -46.10
CA GLN A 9 36.08 54.67 -45.27
C GLN A 9 35.35 56.05 -45.25
N PRO A 10 35.34 56.90 -44.17
CA PRO A 10 36.07 56.81 -42.89
C PRO A 10 35.39 57.39 -41.59
N GLN A 11 36.10 57.29 -40.45
CA GLN A 11 36.09 58.15 -39.21
C GLN A 11 34.86 58.14 -38.30
N SER A 12 34.89 58.20 -36.96
CA SER A 12 35.90 58.43 -35.89
C SER A 12 35.14 58.16 -34.56
N ILE A 13 35.68 57.83 -33.38
CA ILE A 13 36.56 58.55 -32.44
C ILE A 13 36.87 57.51 -31.32
N VAL A 14 38.12 57.04 -31.14
CA VAL A 14 39.08 57.35 -30.03
C VAL A 14 38.50 57.06 -28.62
N ALA A 15 39.10 56.32 -27.67
CA ALA A 15 40.33 55.53 -27.49
C ALA A 15 40.25 54.87 -26.07
N PRO A 16 41.36 54.54 -25.38
CA PRO A 16 42.05 53.26 -25.46
C PRO A 16 41.99 52.45 -24.14
N ALA A 17 42.42 51.20 -24.25
CA ALA A 17 42.55 50.21 -23.18
C ALA A 17 43.67 50.53 -22.17
N SER A 18 43.42 50.27 -20.89
CA SER A 18 44.27 49.38 -20.06
C SER A 18 43.64 49.08 -18.70
N ALA A 19 43.61 47.76 -18.41
CA ALA A 19 43.64 47.04 -17.13
C ALA A 19 43.03 47.66 -15.84
N ALA A 20 42.00 47.00 -15.30
CA ALA A 20 42.07 46.28 -14.01
C ALA A 20 40.71 45.67 -13.61
N SER A 21 40.75 44.37 -13.28
CA SER A 21 39.95 43.66 -12.26
C SER A 21 38.46 44.03 -12.04
N ALA A 22 37.57 43.12 -12.41
CA ALA A 22 36.34 42.89 -11.66
C ALA A 22 35.99 41.40 -11.68
N ALA A 23 35.96 40.81 -10.49
CA ALA A 23 35.62 39.43 -10.23
C ALA A 23 34.20 39.10 -10.74
N ALA A 24 34.12 38.20 -11.72
CA ALA A 24 32.89 37.47 -11.99
C ALA A 24 32.75 36.36 -10.94
N ALA A 25 32.06 36.70 -9.84
CA ALA A 25 31.55 35.72 -8.91
C ALA A 25 30.68 34.71 -9.68
N HIS A 26 31.22 33.51 -9.90
CA HIS A 26 30.43 32.35 -10.28
C HIS A 26 29.50 32.06 -9.10
N ALA A 27 28.23 32.45 -9.21
CA ALA A 27 27.21 31.88 -8.35
C ALA A 27 27.19 30.37 -8.64
N PRO A 28 27.39 29.49 -7.65
CA PRO A 28 27.27 28.07 -7.90
C PRO A 28 25.82 27.81 -8.29
N ALA A 29 25.60 27.10 -9.39
CA ALA A 29 24.30 26.50 -9.65
C ALA A 29 23.95 25.69 -8.40
N ALA A 30 22.87 26.07 -7.72
CA ALA A 30 22.40 25.31 -6.58
C ALA A 30 22.06 23.90 -7.07
N GLU A 31 22.92 22.93 -6.76
CA GLU A 31 22.61 21.52 -6.90
C GLU A 31 21.40 21.25 -6.01
N SER A 32 20.21 21.21 -6.60
CA SER A 32 19.01 20.79 -5.90
C SER A 32 19.18 19.32 -5.55
N LEU A 33 19.48 19.03 -4.28
CA LEU A 33 19.56 17.68 -3.76
C LEU A 33 18.28 16.90 -4.12
N PRO A 34 18.38 15.69 -4.67
CA PRO A 34 17.21 14.90 -5.00
C PRO A 34 16.40 14.61 -3.73
N SER A 35 15.08 14.77 -3.83
CA SER A 35 14.15 14.48 -2.75
C SER A 35 14.31 13.04 -2.23
N ALA A 36 14.09 12.84 -0.92
CA ALA A 36 14.01 11.52 -0.32
C ALA A 36 12.92 10.64 -0.98
N HIS A 37 11.83 11.23 -1.48
CA HIS A 37 10.76 10.54 -2.21
C HIS A 37 11.16 10.16 -3.65
N ALA A 38 12.30 10.66 -4.16
CA ALA A 38 12.87 10.31 -5.45
C ALA A 38 13.96 9.22 -5.35
N GLN A 39 14.37 8.81 -4.14
CA GLN A 39 15.39 7.77 -3.93
C GLN A 39 14.75 6.38 -3.86
N LEU A 40 15.36 5.40 -4.53
CA LEU A 40 14.95 4.00 -4.45
C LEU A 40 15.25 3.43 -3.05
N PRO A 41 14.44 2.47 -2.56
CA PRO A 41 14.64 1.89 -1.24
C PRO A 41 16.00 1.21 -1.12
N GLN A 42 16.67 1.45 -0.01
CA GLN A 42 17.83 0.67 0.39
C GLN A 42 17.33 -0.63 1.02
N VAL A 43 17.66 -1.76 0.41
CA VAL A 43 17.56 -3.06 1.08
C VAL A 43 18.53 -3.02 2.26
N ILE A 44 18.08 -3.42 3.45
CA ILE A 44 18.99 -3.63 4.59
C ILE A 44 19.84 -4.86 4.22
N ASP A 45 20.95 -4.60 3.53
CA ASP A 45 21.97 -5.60 3.25
C ASP A 45 22.73 -5.87 4.55
N ASP A 46 22.37 -6.97 5.22
CA ASP A 46 22.95 -7.39 6.51
C ASP A 46 24.45 -7.74 6.44
N LEU A 47 25.04 -7.77 5.23
CA LEU A 47 26.46 -7.97 5.04
C LEU A 47 27.13 -6.63 4.76
N PRO A 48 28.11 -6.20 5.56
CA PRO A 48 28.92 -5.05 5.20
C PRO A 48 29.61 -5.31 3.85
N ALA A 49 29.83 -4.27 3.04
CA ALA A 49 30.36 -4.39 1.69
C ALA A 49 31.72 -5.14 1.60
N ASN A 50 32.44 -5.26 2.72
CA ASN A 50 33.73 -5.94 2.86
C ASN A 50 33.66 -7.25 3.66
N TYR A 51 32.48 -7.84 3.92
CA TYR A 51 32.34 -9.05 4.77
C TYR A 51 33.23 -10.22 4.32
N ALA A 52 33.53 -10.31 3.03
CA ALA A 52 34.35 -11.36 2.43
C ALA A 52 35.87 -11.11 2.54
N SER A 53 36.30 -9.93 3.01
CA SER A 53 37.71 -9.53 3.06
C SER A 53 38.50 -10.43 4.00
N GLY A 54 39.50 -11.13 3.45
CA GLY A 54 40.36 -12.04 4.23
C GLY A 54 39.79 -13.43 4.49
N MET A 55 38.63 -13.79 3.94
CA MET A 55 38.06 -15.13 4.06
C MET A 55 38.43 -16.03 2.86
N ASP A 56 38.82 -17.26 3.14
CA ASP A 56 39.00 -18.29 2.10
C ASP A 56 37.65 -18.62 1.41
N GLN A 57 37.71 -19.28 0.25
CA GLN A 57 36.52 -19.59 -0.55
C GLN A 57 35.52 -20.51 0.16
N ALA A 58 35.98 -21.47 0.97
CA ALA A 58 35.11 -22.41 1.67
C ALA A 58 34.36 -21.72 2.81
N THR A 59 35.05 -20.87 3.58
CA THR A 59 34.45 -20.02 4.61
C THR A 59 33.42 -19.07 3.98
N ARG A 60 33.75 -18.42 2.85
CA ARG A 60 32.79 -17.56 2.13
C ARG A 60 31.55 -18.33 1.69
N ALA A 61 31.70 -19.53 1.14
CA ALA A 61 30.57 -20.37 0.75
C ALA A 61 29.69 -20.77 1.94
N GLN A 62 30.29 -21.06 3.11
CA GLN A 62 29.55 -21.34 4.34
C GLN A 62 28.80 -20.11 4.86
N VAL A 63 29.42 -18.92 4.81
CA VAL A 63 28.78 -17.65 5.17
C VAL A 63 27.59 -17.35 4.25
N GLU A 64 27.73 -17.52 2.94
CA GLU A 64 26.62 -17.33 1.99
C GLU A 64 25.49 -18.32 2.20
N ARG A 65 25.81 -19.61 2.40
CA ARG A 65 24.80 -20.62 2.72
C ARG A 65 24.09 -20.28 4.04
N GLY A 66 24.84 -19.87 5.06
CA GLY A 66 24.29 -19.46 6.35
C GLY A 66 23.43 -18.21 6.26
N ARG A 67 23.82 -17.23 5.44
CA ARG A 67 23.01 -16.04 5.14
C ARG A 67 21.68 -16.45 4.52
N TYR A 68 21.72 -17.36 3.56
CA TYR A 68 20.50 -17.89 2.94
C TYR A 68 19.61 -18.59 3.96
N VAL A 69 20.16 -19.46 4.82
CA VAL A 69 19.41 -20.13 5.89
C VAL A 69 18.84 -19.11 6.89
N ALA A 70 19.59 -18.07 7.27
CA ALA A 70 19.11 -16.99 8.13
C ALA A 70 17.94 -16.22 7.51
N ARG A 71 17.96 -16.00 6.19
CA ARG A 71 16.83 -15.44 5.44
C ARG A 71 15.64 -16.42 5.45
N LEU A 72 15.83 -17.72 5.20
CA LEU A 72 14.75 -18.71 5.32
C LEU A 72 14.10 -18.71 6.71
N GLY A 73 14.92 -18.57 7.77
CA GLY A 73 14.50 -18.54 9.17
C GLY A 73 13.91 -17.21 9.65
N ASP A 74 13.83 -16.21 8.78
CA ASP A 74 13.38 -14.84 9.07
C ASP A 74 14.07 -14.19 10.29
N CYS A 75 15.37 -14.47 10.47
CA CYS A 75 16.10 -14.04 11.67
C CYS A 75 16.13 -12.51 11.81
N VAL A 76 16.21 -11.78 10.69
CA VAL A 76 16.28 -10.31 10.68
C VAL A 76 15.00 -9.69 11.18
N ALA A 77 13.83 -10.16 10.73
CA ALA A 77 12.55 -9.60 11.13
C ALA A 77 12.34 -9.75 12.64
N CYS A 78 12.67 -10.92 13.20
CA CYS A 78 12.48 -11.19 14.63
C CYS A 78 13.54 -10.52 15.52
N HIS A 79 14.80 -10.49 15.08
CA HIS A 79 15.93 -10.02 15.91
C HIS A 79 16.35 -8.58 15.62
N THR A 80 15.55 -7.77 14.93
CA THR A 80 15.87 -6.36 14.65
C THR A 80 14.76 -5.45 15.16
N SER A 81 15.02 -4.71 16.25
CA SER A 81 14.11 -3.63 16.69
C SER A 81 14.51 -2.25 16.14
N ASP A 82 15.80 -1.99 16.02
CA ASP A 82 16.38 -0.79 15.45
C ASP A 82 17.07 -1.16 14.13
N LYS A 83 16.57 -0.60 13.02
CA LYS A 83 17.09 -0.89 11.67
C LYS A 83 18.56 -0.49 11.49
N THR A 84 19.09 0.41 12.31
CA THR A 84 20.51 0.78 12.31
C THR A 84 21.40 -0.25 13.02
N LYS A 85 20.78 -1.21 13.74
CA LYS A 85 21.42 -2.25 14.54
C LYS A 85 20.77 -3.61 14.23
N PRO A 86 20.94 -4.14 13.00
CA PRO A 86 20.35 -5.39 12.60
C PRO A 86 20.76 -6.53 13.53
N MET A 87 19.83 -7.46 13.80
CA MET A 87 20.03 -8.66 14.62
C MET A 87 20.39 -8.44 16.11
N ALA A 88 20.40 -7.19 16.59
CA ALA A 88 20.74 -6.84 17.97
C ALA A 88 19.60 -7.06 19.00
N GLY A 89 18.46 -7.61 18.57
CA GLY A 89 17.31 -7.95 19.42
C GLY A 89 16.44 -6.76 19.83
N GLY A 90 15.63 -6.95 20.86
CA GLY A 90 14.81 -5.93 21.52
C GLY A 90 13.41 -5.72 20.94
N LEU A 91 12.99 -6.54 19.97
CA LEU A 91 11.66 -6.49 19.36
C LEU A 91 10.62 -7.08 20.33
N PRO A 92 9.53 -6.37 20.67
CA PRO A 92 8.48 -6.89 21.53
C PRO A 92 7.55 -7.84 20.78
N LEU A 93 7.30 -9.02 21.35
CA LEU A 93 6.25 -9.95 20.93
C LEU A 93 5.20 -10.05 22.04
N LYS A 94 4.00 -9.52 21.77
CA LYS A 94 2.88 -9.53 22.73
C LYS A 94 2.19 -10.89 22.70
N THR A 95 2.15 -11.56 23.84
CA THR A 95 1.44 -12.84 24.01
C THR A 95 0.30 -12.66 25.03
N PRO A 96 -0.69 -13.58 25.07
CA PRO A 96 -1.70 -13.59 26.13
C PRO A 96 -1.13 -13.69 27.55
N PHE A 97 0.14 -14.08 27.68
CA PHE A 97 0.82 -14.35 28.94
C PHE A 97 1.81 -13.24 29.36
N GLY A 98 1.94 -12.19 28.54
CA GLY A 98 2.86 -11.07 28.71
C GLY A 98 3.71 -10.80 27.47
N THR A 99 4.74 -9.96 27.61
CA THR A 99 5.60 -9.54 26.50
C THR A 99 6.95 -10.26 26.51
N LEU A 100 7.28 -10.89 25.39
CA LEU A 100 8.60 -11.43 25.11
C LEU A 100 9.43 -10.40 24.33
N TYR A 101 10.74 -10.40 24.51
CA TYR A 101 11.65 -9.58 23.70
C TYR A 101 12.67 -10.47 23.00
N SER A 102 12.90 -10.22 21.71
CA SER A 102 13.96 -10.93 20.97
C SER A 102 15.34 -10.60 21.53
N THR A 103 16.27 -11.55 21.43
CA THR A 103 17.62 -11.42 21.97
C THR A 103 18.61 -10.93 20.91
N ASN A 104 19.73 -10.35 21.33
CA ASN A 104 20.86 -10.04 20.47
C ASN A 104 21.54 -11.34 19.99
N ILE A 105 21.55 -11.56 18.68
CA ILE A 105 22.16 -12.74 18.05
C ILE A 105 23.40 -12.38 17.21
N THR A 106 23.93 -11.16 17.37
CA THR A 106 25.19 -10.75 16.76
C THR A 106 26.39 -11.44 17.43
N PRO A 107 27.57 -11.47 16.79
CA PRO A 107 28.75 -12.13 17.37
C PRO A 107 29.41 -11.32 18.50
N ASP A 108 28.74 -10.29 19.03
CA ASP A 108 29.23 -9.58 20.21
C ASP A 108 29.40 -10.53 21.40
N ALA A 109 30.58 -10.50 22.03
CA ALA A 109 30.94 -11.45 23.09
C ALA A 109 30.34 -11.11 24.46
N ALA A 110 29.87 -9.87 24.66
CA ALA A 110 29.35 -9.42 25.96
C ALA A 110 27.82 -9.55 26.05
N THR A 111 27.13 -9.25 24.97
CA THR A 111 25.67 -9.09 24.91
C THR A 111 24.99 -9.94 23.85
N GLY A 112 25.74 -10.42 22.85
CA GLY A 112 25.28 -11.32 21.79
C GLY A 112 25.66 -12.78 22.02
N ILE A 113 25.75 -13.53 20.92
CA ILE A 113 26.10 -14.97 20.93
C ILE A 113 27.59 -15.23 20.70
N GLY A 114 28.46 -14.21 20.79
CA GLY A 114 29.89 -14.32 20.45
C GLY A 114 30.69 -15.36 21.26
N ARG A 115 30.14 -15.83 22.38
CA ARG A 115 30.75 -16.88 23.23
C ARG A 115 30.10 -18.26 23.10
N TYR A 116 29.08 -18.39 22.24
CA TYR A 116 28.45 -19.69 22.00
C TYR A 116 29.42 -20.59 21.25
N THR A 117 29.52 -21.85 21.65
CA THR A 117 30.05 -22.91 20.79
C THR A 117 29.00 -23.32 19.76
N PHE A 118 29.41 -24.02 18.71
CA PHE A 118 28.45 -24.56 17.74
C PHE A 118 27.45 -25.50 18.40
N GLU A 119 27.89 -26.34 19.33
CA GLU A 119 27.06 -27.33 20.03
C GLU A 119 26.03 -26.64 20.94
N GLN A 120 26.41 -25.54 21.59
CA GLN A 120 25.47 -24.72 22.38
C GLN A 120 24.46 -24.00 21.47
N PHE A 121 24.91 -23.47 20.33
CA PHE A 121 24.05 -22.84 19.34
C PHE A 121 23.04 -23.82 18.75
N ASP A 122 23.51 -24.99 18.30
CA ASP A 122 22.69 -26.07 17.77
C ASP A 122 21.64 -26.54 18.79
N ARG A 123 22.04 -26.68 20.06
CA ARG A 123 21.13 -27.00 21.16
C ARG A 123 20.10 -25.89 21.41
N ALA A 124 20.49 -24.62 21.35
CA ALA A 124 19.56 -23.51 21.47
C ALA A 124 18.53 -23.51 20.34
N MET A 125 18.99 -23.68 19.10
CA MET A 125 18.16 -23.65 17.89
C MET A 125 17.23 -24.85 17.77
N ARG A 126 17.67 -26.08 18.08
CA ARG A 126 16.86 -27.30 17.86
C ARG A 126 16.19 -27.86 19.11
N LYS A 127 16.64 -27.46 20.31
CA LYS A 127 16.11 -27.97 21.59
C LYS A 127 15.60 -26.88 22.54
N GLY A 128 15.73 -25.61 22.16
CA GLY A 128 15.28 -24.49 22.98
C GLY A 128 16.00 -24.40 24.32
N VAL A 129 17.31 -24.67 24.36
CA VAL A 129 18.14 -24.55 25.58
C VAL A 129 19.35 -23.67 25.31
N ALA A 130 19.39 -22.51 25.94
CA ALA A 130 20.45 -21.52 25.79
C ALA A 130 21.83 -22.03 26.28
N ALA A 131 22.89 -21.26 26.04
CA ALA A 131 24.26 -21.66 26.41
C ALA A 131 24.43 -21.86 27.92
N ASP A 132 23.78 -21.04 28.74
CA ASP A 132 23.74 -21.09 30.20
C ASP A 132 22.76 -22.14 30.77
N GLY A 133 22.04 -22.86 29.90
CA GLY A 133 21.14 -23.96 30.27
C GLY A 133 19.69 -23.57 30.50
N HIS A 134 19.31 -22.30 30.44
CA HIS A 134 17.90 -21.93 30.61
C HIS A 134 17.05 -22.29 29.37
N ASN A 135 15.77 -22.61 29.58
CA ASN A 135 14.84 -22.92 28.50
C ASN A 135 14.37 -21.67 27.76
N LEU A 136 14.37 -21.73 26.43
CA LEU A 136 13.82 -20.70 25.56
C LEU A 136 12.31 -20.93 25.38
N TYR A 137 11.55 -19.84 25.28
CA TYR A 137 10.12 -19.92 24.97
C TYR A 137 9.94 -20.36 23.50
N PRO A 138 8.92 -21.18 23.19
CA PRO A 138 8.63 -21.65 21.83
C PRO A 138 8.14 -20.54 20.88
N ALA A 139 8.14 -19.28 21.33
CA ALA A 139 8.08 -18.12 20.46
C ALA A 139 9.30 -18.04 19.51
N MET A 140 10.46 -18.50 19.98
CA MET A 140 11.53 -18.92 19.06
C MET A 140 11.11 -20.28 18.49
N PRO A 141 10.95 -20.46 17.17
CA PRO A 141 10.35 -21.65 16.59
C PRO A 141 11.35 -22.82 16.52
N TYR A 142 11.99 -23.14 17.65
CA TYR A 142 12.90 -24.27 17.79
C TYR A 142 12.27 -25.63 17.46
N PRO A 143 10.95 -25.88 17.63
CA PRO A 143 10.33 -27.12 17.14
C PRO A 143 10.41 -27.24 15.61
N SER A 144 10.26 -26.15 14.87
CA SER A 144 10.44 -26.12 13.41
C SER A 144 11.92 -26.25 13.05
N TYR A 145 12.79 -25.49 13.71
CA TYR A 145 14.23 -25.53 13.46
C TYR A 145 14.85 -26.90 13.72
N ALA A 146 14.25 -27.75 14.56
CA ALA A 146 14.66 -29.14 14.75
C ALA A 146 14.71 -29.94 13.46
N LYS A 147 13.91 -29.57 12.44
CA LYS A 147 13.88 -30.20 11.11
C LYS A 147 15.11 -29.84 10.24
N THR A 148 15.85 -28.79 10.59
CA THR A 148 17.02 -28.29 9.82
C THR A 148 18.16 -29.30 9.83
N THR A 149 18.86 -29.47 8.70
CA THR A 149 20.00 -30.38 8.65
C THR A 149 21.19 -29.85 9.45
N PRO A 150 22.08 -30.73 9.95
CA PRO A 150 23.31 -30.32 10.64
C PRO A 150 24.18 -29.35 9.81
N GLU A 151 24.23 -29.53 8.49
CA GLU A 151 25.02 -28.70 7.58
C GLU A 151 24.45 -27.29 7.48
N ASP A 152 23.13 -27.14 7.34
CA ASP A 152 22.48 -25.83 7.31
C ASP A 152 22.60 -25.13 8.67
N MET A 153 22.51 -25.87 9.77
CA MET A 153 22.71 -25.31 11.12
C MET A 153 24.15 -24.83 11.34
N ARG A 154 25.14 -25.60 10.86
CA ARG A 154 26.56 -25.18 10.90
C ARG A 154 26.81 -23.95 10.04
N ALA A 155 26.26 -23.91 8.83
CA ALA A 155 26.38 -22.75 7.95
C ALA A 155 25.77 -21.50 8.60
N LEU A 156 24.57 -21.62 9.18
CA LEU A 156 23.90 -20.54 9.91
C LEU A 156 24.78 -20.00 11.05
N TYR A 157 25.35 -20.89 11.86
CA TYR A 157 26.28 -20.49 12.93
C TYR A 157 27.50 -19.73 12.37
N VAL A 158 28.11 -20.24 11.29
CA VAL A 158 29.25 -19.58 10.64
C VAL A 158 28.88 -18.19 10.13
N TYR A 159 27.71 -18.03 9.52
CA TYR A 159 27.22 -16.72 9.08
C TYR A 159 27.03 -15.75 10.25
N LEU A 160 26.38 -16.16 11.35
CA LEU A 160 26.20 -15.28 12.50
C LEU A 160 27.54 -14.89 13.14
N MET A 161 28.51 -15.80 13.15
CA MET A 161 29.81 -15.55 13.78
C MET A 161 30.80 -14.77 12.93
N LYS A 162 30.71 -14.87 11.60
CA LYS A 162 31.68 -14.28 10.67
C LYS A 162 31.10 -13.27 9.69
N GLY A 163 29.82 -13.38 9.33
CA GLY A 163 29.15 -12.51 8.36
C GLY A 163 28.43 -11.32 8.98
N VAL A 164 27.96 -11.43 10.22
CA VAL A 164 27.21 -10.37 10.92
C VAL A 164 28.16 -9.45 11.69
N ALA A 165 27.94 -8.14 11.61
CA ALA A 165 28.69 -7.18 12.41
C ALA A 165 28.32 -7.28 13.90
N PRO A 166 29.29 -7.25 14.84
CA PRO A 166 29.00 -7.27 16.26
C PRO A 166 28.30 -5.97 16.70
N VAL A 167 27.21 -6.09 17.45
CA VAL A 167 26.52 -4.95 18.05
C VAL A 167 26.42 -5.18 19.55
N GLN A 168 27.03 -4.28 20.33
CA GLN A 168 26.93 -4.34 21.78
C GLN A 168 25.61 -3.70 22.24
N LEU A 169 24.61 -4.53 22.51
CA LEU A 169 23.29 -4.13 22.99
C LEU A 169 22.74 -5.19 23.95
N ALA A 170 22.52 -4.80 25.21
CA ALA A 170 22.01 -5.70 26.23
C ALA A 170 20.56 -6.12 25.95
N ASN A 171 20.25 -7.38 26.23
CA ASN A 171 18.90 -7.94 26.10
C ASN A 171 17.93 -7.29 27.09
N LYS A 172 16.70 -7.03 26.64
CA LYS A 172 15.63 -6.56 27.51
C LYS A 172 15.14 -7.69 28.43
N PRO A 173 14.78 -7.40 29.70
CA PRO A 173 14.24 -8.39 30.61
C PRO A 173 12.86 -8.88 30.14
N LEU A 174 12.48 -10.07 30.61
CA LEU A 174 11.22 -10.71 30.30
C LEU A 174 10.04 -9.91 30.89
N GLY A 175 9.03 -9.60 30.08
CA GLY A 175 7.80 -8.92 30.50
C GLY A 175 6.62 -9.87 30.74
N MET A 176 6.87 -11.09 31.20
CA MET A 176 5.85 -12.14 31.40
C MET A 176 5.31 -12.14 32.83
N SER A 177 4.02 -12.41 32.97
CA SER A 177 3.35 -12.49 34.27
C SER A 177 3.54 -13.87 34.92
N PHE A 178 3.49 -13.96 36.24
CA PHE A 178 3.40 -15.24 36.94
C PHE A 178 2.13 -16.00 36.53
N PRO A 179 2.17 -17.33 36.30
CA PRO A 179 3.33 -18.24 36.46
C PRO A 179 4.23 -18.36 35.22
N PHE A 180 3.90 -17.69 34.11
CA PHE A 180 4.59 -17.86 32.82
C PHE A 180 6.01 -17.30 32.78
N ASN A 181 6.40 -16.48 33.75
CA ASN A 181 7.80 -16.05 33.94
C ASN A 181 8.73 -17.19 34.43
N GLN A 182 8.18 -18.32 34.87
CA GLN A 182 8.94 -19.46 35.37
C GLN A 182 9.39 -20.41 34.24
N ARG A 183 10.61 -20.22 33.72
CA ARG A 183 11.14 -20.98 32.57
C ARG A 183 11.35 -22.48 32.81
N TRP A 184 11.39 -22.95 34.06
CA TRP A 184 11.53 -24.38 34.36
C TRP A 184 10.31 -25.19 33.91
N GLY A 185 9.11 -24.59 33.87
CA GLY A 185 7.90 -25.23 33.37
C GLY A 185 8.00 -25.66 31.91
N LEU A 186 8.84 -25.00 31.12
CA LEU A 186 9.10 -25.35 29.72
C LEU A 186 9.79 -26.71 29.56
N THR A 187 10.44 -27.25 30.60
CA THR A 187 10.97 -28.61 30.57
C THR A 187 9.85 -29.63 30.37
N PHE A 188 8.76 -29.49 31.13
CA PHE A 188 7.59 -30.35 31.01
C PHE A 188 6.86 -30.14 29.69
N TRP A 189 6.76 -28.88 29.24
CA TRP A 189 6.19 -28.55 27.93
C TRP A 189 6.95 -29.25 26.80
N LYS A 190 8.29 -29.20 26.81
CA LYS A 190 9.12 -29.86 25.79
C LYS A 190 8.96 -31.36 25.82
N TRP A 191 8.95 -31.98 27.01
CA TRP A 191 8.72 -33.42 27.14
C TRP A 191 7.38 -33.84 26.51
N ALA A 192 6.34 -33.01 26.62
CA ALA A 192 5.03 -33.30 26.07
C ALA A 192 4.89 -33.00 24.56
N PHE A 193 5.58 -31.98 24.03
CA PHE A 193 5.24 -31.40 22.71
C PHE A 193 6.41 -31.20 21.74
N LEU A 194 7.68 -31.33 22.16
CA LEU A 194 8.81 -31.09 21.27
C LEU A 194 9.07 -32.31 20.36
N GLU A 195 8.97 -32.10 19.06
CA GLU A 195 9.51 -33.02 18.04
C GLU A 195 10.93 -32.59 17.66
N ASP A 196 11.95 -33.30 18.15
CA ASP A 196 13.36 -32.91 17.97
C ASP A 196 14.09 -33.60 16.80
N LYS A 197 13.34 -34.30 15.95
CA LYS A 197 13.91 -35.08 14.83
C LYS A 197 14.12 -34.21 13.58
N PRO A 198 15.29 -34.29 12.91
CA PRO A 198 15.53 -33.68 11.61
C PRO A 198 14.54 -34.13 10.54
N PHE A 199 14.35 -33.31 9.51
CA PHE A 199 13.55 -33.67 8.34
C PHE A 199 14.11 -34.93 7.67
N GLN A 200 13.21 -35.82 7.27
CA GLN A 200 13.54 -37.02 6.51
C GLN A 200 12.82 -36.92 5.16
N PRO A 201 13.54 -36.94 4.03
CA PRO A 201 12.91 -36.94 2.71
C PRO A 201 12.01 -38.16 2.53
N ASP A 202 10.83 -37.95 1.96
CA ASP A 202 9.94 -39.01 1.53
C ASP A 202 10.41 -39.54 0.16
N ALA A 203 10.79 -40.81 0.11
CA ALA A 203 11.27 -41.46 -1.11
C ALA A 203 10.19 -41.62 -2.20
N SER A 204 8.91 -41.52 -1.84
CA SER A 204 7.79 -41.55 -2.79
C SER A 204 7.53 -40.19 -3.47
N GLN A 205 8.16 -39.13 -2.97
CA GLN A 205 7.93 -37.76 -3.41
C GLN A 205 9.08 -37.22 -4.27
N SER A 206 8.77 -36.25 -5.12
CA SER A 206 9.77 -35.60 -5.97
C SER A 206 10.80 -34.80 -5.14
N PRO A 207 12.00 -34.56 -5.68
CA PRO A 207 12.99 -33.69 -5.02
C PRO A 207 12.45 -32.28 -4.74
N ALA A 208 11.64 -31.72 -5.65
CA ALA A 208 11.02 -30.41 -5.46
C ALA A 208 10.02 -30.41 -4.30
N TRP A 209 9.20 -31.46 -4.20
CA TRP A 209 8.27 -31.63 -3.08
C TRP A 209 9.02 -31.72 -1.75
N ASN A 210 10.06 -32.57 -1.68
CA ASN A 210 10.87 -32.74 -0.48
C ASN A 210 11.58 -31.43 -0.07
N ARG A 211 12.04 -30.65 -1.05
CA ARG A 211 12.62 -29.33 -0.78
C ARG A 211 11.58 -28.36 -0.21
N GLY A 212 10.36 -28.34 -0.75
CA GLY A 212 9.25 -27.54 -0.25
C GLY A 212 8.87 -27.93 1.18
N ALA A 213 8.70 -29.23 1.43
CA ALA A 213 8.40 -29.77 2.76
C ALA A 213 9.48 -29.40 3.79
N TYR A 214 10.76 -29.54 3.43
CA TYR A 214 11.88 -29.15 4.29
C TYR A 214 11.84 -27.67 4.69
N ILE A 215 11.54 -26.78 3.73
CA ILE A 215 11.46 -25.34 4.01
C ILE A 215 10.23 -25.05 4.88
N VAL A 216 9.04 -25.54 4.49
CA VAL A 216 7.77 -25.22 5.16
C VAL A 216 7.70 -25.76 6.59
N GLN A 217 8.17 -26.99 6.82
CA GLN A 217 8.18 -27.60 8.16
C GLN A 217 9.38 -27.14 9.00
N GLY A 218 10.47 -26.72 8.35
CA GLY A 218 11.73 -26.34 8.96
C GLY A 218 11.89 -24.84 9.14
N MET A 219 12.96 -24.29 8.54
CA MET A 219 13.33 -22.88 8.70
C MET A 219 12.25 -21.89 8.24
N GLY A 220 11.45 -22.22 7.23
CA GLY A 220 10.33 -21.38 6.80
C GLY A 220 9.17 -21.34 7.81
N HIS A 221 9.12 -22.31 8.74
CA HIS A 221 8.26 -22.34 9.93
C HIS A 221 6.80 -21.89 9.71
N CYS A 222 6.22 -22.19 8.53
CA CYS A 222 4.91 -21.66 8.14
C CYS A 222 3.80 -22.10 9.10
N GLY A 223 3.97 -23.28 9.72
CA GLY A 223 3.07 -23.81 10.73
C GLY A 223 2.92 -22.90 11.96
N ALA A 224 3.96 -22.14 12.32
CA ALA A 224 3.93 -21.26 13.48
C ALA A 224 2.81 -20.19 13.39
N CYS A 225 2.39 -19.81 12.19
CA CYS A 225 1.23 -18.92 12.02
C CYS A 225 0.01 -19.63 11.45
N HIS A 226 0.21 -20.62 10.57
CA HIS A 226 -0.88 -21.22 9.80
C HIS A 226 -1.42 -22.53 10.38
N THR A 227 -0.86 -23.07 11.47
CA THR A 227 -1.38 -24.27 12.14
C THR A 227 -2.09 -23.89 13.45
N PRO A 228 -3.31 -24.40 13.70
CA PRO A 228 -4.02 -24.11 14.95
C PRO A 228 -3.27 -24.53 16.22
N ARG A 229 -3.51 -23.79 17.31
CA ARG A 229 -2.86 -24.05 18.60
C ARG A 229 -3.60 -25.07 19.47
N GLY A 230 -2.84 -25.88 20.20
CA GLY A 230 -3.31 -26.88 21.17
C GLY A 230 -3.44 -26.31 22.58
N ILE A 231 -3.75 -27.19 23.55
CA ILE A 231 -4.01 -26.82 24.95
C ILE A 231 -2.81 -26.15 25.66
N GLY A 232 -1.58 -26.48 25.25
CA GLY A 232 -0.35 -25.90 25.76
C GLY A 232 0.18 -24.78 24.87
N PHE A 233 -0.66 -24.22 23.99
CA PHE A 233 -0.31 -23.22 22.98
C PHE A 233 0.74 -23.71 21.94
N GLN A 234 0.99 -25.02 21.87
CA GLN A 234 1.81 -25.66 20.83
C GLN A 234 1.07 -25.74 19.50
N GLU A 235 1.78 -25.91 18.38
CA GLU A 235 1.13 -26.29 17.11
C GLU A 235 0.51 -27.69 17.26
N LYS A 236 -0.74 -27.87 16.79
CA LYS A 236 -1.40 -29.18 16.89
C LYS A 236 -0.68 -30.31 16.15
N THR A 237 0.11 -29.96 15.14
CA THR A 237 0.95 -30.88 14.36
C THR A 237 2.01 -30.07 13.62
N MET A 238 3.19 -30.65 13.40
CA MET A 238 4.27 -30.02 12.62
C MET A 238 4.33 -30.53 11.18
N THR A 239 3.51 -31.52 10.82
CA THR A 239 3.48 -32.16 9.50
C THR A 239 2.06 -32.56 9.10
N GLU A 240 1.88 -32.88 7.83
CA GLU A 240 0.65 -33.42 7.25
C GLU A 240 0.39 -34.90 7.58
N ALA A 241 1.35 -35.58 8.22
CA ALA A 241 1.26 -37.02 8.48
C ALA A 241 0.32 -37.35 9.65
N GLY A 242 -0.26 -38.56 9.59
CA GLY A 242 -1.07 -39.13 10.68
C GLY A 242 -2.43 -38.44 10.89
N ALA A 243 -3.14 -38.84 11.95
CA ALA A 243 -4.52 -38.40 12.20
C ALA A 243 -4.68 -36.90 12.48
N SER A 244 -3.62 -36.25 12.98
CA SER A 244 -3.58 -34.81 13.26
C SER A 244 -3.21 -33.96 12.04
N GLY A 245 -2.75 -34.57 10.94
CA GLY A 245 -2.33 -33.88 9.71
C GLY A 245 -3.39 -32.95 9.13
N LYS A 246 -4.68 -33.22 9.37
CA LYS A 246 -5.81 -32.34 9.01
C LYS A 246 -5.77 -30.94 9.65
N TYR A 247 -4.93 -30.72 10.67
CA TYR A 247 -4.73 -29.41 11.28
C TYR A 247 -3.52 -28.67 10.71
N PHE A 248 -2.59 -29.37 10.05
CA PHE A 248 -1.40 -28.76 9.49
C PHE A 248 -1.79 -27.70 8.46
N LEU A 249 -1.30 -26.47 8.66
CA LEU A 249 -1.54 -25.32 7.78
C LEU A 249 -3.02 -25.03 7.49
N ALA A 250 -3.92 -25.36 8.42
CA ALA A 250 -5.37 -25.17 8.32
C ALA A 250 -5.85 -23.72 8.53
N GLY A 251 -4.92 -22.80 8.80
CA GLY A 251 -5.16 -21.43 9.21
C GLY A 251 -5.46 -21.28 10.71
N GLU A 252 -4.95 -20.22 11.32
CA GLU A 252 -5.16 -19.85 12.73
C GLU A 252 -5.34 -18.32 12.84
N THR A 253 -5.93 -17.84 13.93
CA THR A 253 -5.93 -16.42 14.27
C THR A 253 -4.75 -16.13 15.19
N VAL A 254 -3.83 -15.27 14.75
CA VAL A 254 -2.61 -14.88 15.47
C VAL A 254 -2.59 -13.35 15.56
N GLU A 255 -2.46 -12.81 16.77
CA GLU A 255 -2.37 -11.35 17.01
C GLU A 255 -3.52 -10.54 16.37
N GLY A 256 -4.73 -11.10 16.36
CA GLY A 256 -5.90 -10.47 15.75
C GLY A 256 -5.94 -10.51 14.22
N TRP A 257 -4.97 -11.17 13.58
CA TRP A 257 -4.96 -11.47 12.15
C TRP A 257 -5.39 -12.91 11.90
N ARG A 258 -6.17 -13.15 10.84
CA ARG A 258 -6.45 -14.51 10.36
C ARG A 258 -5.37 -14.95 9.39
N ALA A 259 -4.47 -15.82 9.84
CA ALA A 259 -3.59 -16.56 8.96
C ALA A 259 -4.43 -17.61 8.21
N LEU A 260 -4.44 -17.48 6.89
CA LEU A 260 -5.29 -18.29 6.01
C LEU A 260 -4.85 -19.76 5.97
N SER A 261 -5.72 -20.67 5.55
CA SER A 261 -5.28 -22.01 5.21
C SER A 261 -4.35 -21.97 3.99
N LEU A 262 -3.19 -22.63 4.07
CA LEU A 262 -2.23 -22.69 2.96
C LEU A 262 -2.43 -23.93 2.05
N ARG A 263 -3.39 -24.80 2.40
CA ARG A 263 -3.57 -26.10 1.75
C ARG A 263 -4.25 -25.95 0.40
N SER A 264 -3.47 -26.15 -0.66
CA SER A 264 -3.93 -26.03 -2.04
C SER A 264 -4.68 -24.71 -2.30
N LEU A 265 -4.19 -23.61 -1.70
CA LEU A 265 -4.83 -22.29 -1.80
C LEU A 265 -4.74 -21.73 -3.24
N TRP A 266 -3.55 -21.83 -3.84
CA TRP A 266 -3.25 -21.34 -5.19
C TRP A 266 -2.32 -22.30 -5.95
N THR A 267 -2.08 -21.99 -7.24
CA THR A 267 -1.04 -22.66 -8.02
C THR A 267 0.34 -22.45 -7.39
N PRO A 268 1.31 -23.36 -7.61
CA PRO A 268 2.68 -23.16 -7.15
C PRO A 268 3.32 -21.83 -7.59
N GLN A 269 2.98 -21.35 -8.79
CA GLN A 269 3.47 -20.10 -9.35
C GLN A 269 2.88 -18.88 -8.64
N ASP A 270 1.58 -18.88 -8.37
CA ASP A 270 0.93 -17.79 -7.62
C ASP A 270 1.44 -17.73 -6.16
N VAL A 271 1.78 -18.88 -5.55
CA VAL A 271 2.44 -18.94 -4.24
C VAL A 271 3.85 -18.34 -4.32
N ALA A 272 4.64 -18.75 -5.31
CA ALA A 272 5.99 -18.24 -5.50
C ALA A 272 5.99 -16.72 -5.74
N GLU A 273 5.07 -16.21 -6.55
CA GLU A 273 4.90 -14.77 -6.81
C GLU A 273 4.54 -14.01 -5.52
N MET A 274 3.58 -14.54 -4.73
CA MET A 274 3.18 -13.95 -3.46
C MET A 274 4.37 -13.85 -2.49
N LEU A 275 5.11 -14.95 -2.32
CA LEU A 275 6.25 -15.00 -1.41
C LEU A 275 7.42 -14.13 -1.90
N LYS A 276 7.60 -13.98 -3.22
CA LYS A 276 8.68 -13.15 -3.78
C LYS A 276 8.38 -11.66 -3.71
N THR A 277 7.12 -11.28 -3.90
CA THR A 277 6.77 -9.87 -4.18
C THR A 277 5.81 -9.26 -3.17
N GLY A 278 5.22 -10.08 -2.30
CA GLY A 278 4.18 -9.68 -1.35
C GLY A 278 2.79 -9.58 -1.96
N ARG A 279 2.64 -9.92 -3.25
CA ARG A 279 1.37 -9.85 -3.97
C ARG A 279 1.32 -10.85 -5.11
N ASN A 280 0.11 -11.21 -5.51
CA ASN A 280 -0.17 -11.92 -6.75
C ASN A 280 -1.51 -11.42 -7.31
N ARG A 281 -1.99 -12.04 -8.38
CA ARG A 281 -3.28 -11.66 -8.98
C ARG A 281 -4.52 -11.84 -8.08
N HIS A 282 -4.40 -12.59 -6.98
CA HIS A 282 -5.51 -12.91 -6.07
C HIS A 282 -5.52 -12.05 -4.80
N GLY A 283 -4.40 -11.40 -4.46
CA GLY A 283 -4.32 -10.60 -3.24
C GLY A 283 -2.94 -10.03 -2.94
N ILE A 284 -2.82 -9.45 -1.74
CA ILE A 284 -1.58 -8.91 -1.15
C ILE A 284 -1.46 -9.46 0.27
N VAL A 285 -0.24 -9.70 0.74
CA VAL A 285 0.03 -10.02 2.15
C VAL A 285 -0.42 -8.90 3.09
N SER A 286 -0.79 -9.25 4.31
CA SER A 286 -1.17 -8.31 5.36
C SER A 286 -0.65 -8.78 6.73
N GLY A 287 -0.66 -7.89 7.72
CA GLY A 287 -0.12 -8.16 9.05
C GLY A 287 1.36 -8.58 8.99
N ASN A 288 1.74 -9.51 9.86
CA ASN A 288 3.13 -9.95 10.02
C ASN A 288 3.73 -10.58 8.75
N MET A 289 2.89 -11.03 7.81
CA MET A 289 3.37 -11.57 6.54
C MET A 289 4.02 -10.49 5.65
N VAL A 290 3.72 -9.20 5.89
CA VAL A 290 4.43 -8.07 5.26
C VAL A 290 5.91 -8.11 5.62
N ASP A 291 6.23 -8.30 6.90
CA ASP A 291 7.60 -8.36 7.40
C ASP A 291 8.32 -9.62 6.89
N VAL A 292 7.64 -10.76 6.89
CA VAL A 292 8.18 -12.02 6.36
C VAL A 292 8.58 -11.86 4.88
N VAL A 293 7.77 -11.21 4.05
CA VAL A 293 8.17 -10.93 2.66
C VAL A 293 9.32 -9.93 2.60
N GLN A 294 9.23 -8.84 3.35
CA GLN A 294 10.19 -7.75 3.31
C GLN A 294 11.61 -8.17 3.75
N HIS A 295 11.70 -9.08 4.71
CA HIS A 295 12.95 -9.43 5.37
C HIS A 295 13.42 -10.87 5.10
N SER A 296 12.54 -11.76 4.59
CA SER A 296 12.83 -13.17 4.34
C SER A 296 12.52 -13.62 2.91
N THR A 297 11.25 -13.82 2.56
CA THR A 297 10.88 -14.69 1.43
C THR A 297 11.23 -14.11 0.06
N GLN A 298 11.32 -12.78 -0.08
CA GLN A 298 11.75 -12.17 -1.35
C GLN A 298 13.19 -12.50 -1.76
N TYR A 299 14.02 -12.92 -0.80
CA TYR A 299 15.42 -13.31 -1.03
C TYR A 299 15.59 -14.81 -1.28
N MET A 300 14.50 -15.59 -1.25
CA MET A 300 14.54 -17.00 -1.57
C MET A 300 14.84 -17.20 -3.07
N ARG A 301 15.51 -18.31 -3.39
CA ARG A 301 15.72 -18.71 -4.78
C ARG A 301 14.38 -19.08 -5.41
N ASP A 302 14.20 -18.77 -6.69
CA ASP A 302 12.96 -19.07 -7.43
C ASP A 302 12.61 -20.56 -7.41
N SER A 303 13.61 -21.44 -7.44
CA SER A 303 13.40 -22.88 -7.31
C SER A 303 12.86 -23.29 -5.93
N ASP A 304 13.27 -22.61 -4.86
CA ASP A 304 12.80 -22.88 -3.50
C ASP A 304 11.38 -22.32 -3.31
N LEU A 305 11.09 -21.13 -3.86
CA LEU A 305 9.74 -20.56 -3.87
C LEU A 305 8.74 -21.47 -4.60
N LEU A 306 9.12 -21.99 -5.77
CA LEU A 306 8.29 -22.95 -6.51
C LEU A 306 8.16 -24.28 -5.76
N ALA A 307 9.23 -24.78 -5.12
CA ALA A 307 9.18 -25.99 -4.31
C ALA A 307 8.19 -25.85 -3.12
N VAL A 308 8.20 -24.70 -2.44
CA VAL A 308 7.21 -24.36 -1.40
C VAL A 308 5.80 -24.40 -2.00
N GLY A 309 5.58 -23.75 -3.15
CA GLY A 309 4.31 -23.80 -3.86
C GLY A 309 3.85 -25.22 -4.22
N THR A 310 4.75 -26.07 -4.72
CA THR A 310 4.48 -27.47 -5.05
C THR A 310 4.06 -28.27 -3.83
N TYR A 311 4.76 -28.11 -2.70
CA TYR A 311 4.42 -28.79 -1.45
C TYR A 311 3.07 -28.33 -0.92
N LEU A 312 2.82 -27.01 -0.80
CA LEU A 312 1.55 -26.47 -0.32
C LEU A 312 0.37 -26.87 -1.21
N GLY A 313 0.57 -26.91 -2.53
CA GLY A 313 -0.41 -27.39 -3.51
C GLY A 313 -0.78 -28.86 -3.36
N SER A 314 0.12 -29.68 -2.80
CA SER A 314 -0.13 -31.12 -2.59
C SER A 314 -0.94 -31.44 -1.33
N LEU A 315 -1.09 -30.48 -0.41
CA LEU A 315 -1.72 -30.72 0.89
C LEU A 315 -3.24 -30.92 0.73
N PRO A 316 -3.83 -31.90 1.44
CA PRO A 316 -5.26 -32.20 1.30
C PRO A 316 -6.11 -31.05 1.84
N SER A 317 -7.03 -30.55 1.00
CA SER A 317 -7.99 -29.53 1.41
C SER A 317 -9.26 -30.11 2.02
N SER A 318 -9.84 -29.41 2.99
CA SER A 318 -11.11 -29.69 3.64
C SER A 318 -12.25 -28.81 3.09
N ASP A 319 -13.51 -29.11 3.44
CA ASP A 319 -14.66 -28.26 3.07
C ASP A 319 -14.56 -26.82 3.58
N LYS A 320 -13.81 -26.59 4.66
CA LYS A 320 -13.56 -25.25 5.20
C LYS A 320 -12.57 -24.45 4.36
N ASP A 321 -11.74 -25.12 3.56
CA ASP A 321 -10.74 -24.48 2.68
C ASP A 321 -11.37 -24.09 1.34
N LYS A 322 -12.37 -24.85 0.86
CA LYS A 322 -13.00 -24.69 -0.46
C LYS A 322 -13.49 -23.26 -0.79
N PRO A 323 -14.06 -22.47 0.14
CA PRO A 323 -14.46 -21.10 -0.17
C PRO A 323 -13.30 -20.19 -0.61
N MET A 324 -12.07 -20.52 -0.20
CA MET A 324 -10.88 -19.71 -0.41
C MET A 324 -10.02 -20.17 -1.59
N GLN A 325 -10.25 -21.39 -2.09
CA GLN A 325 -9.54 -21.93 -3.24
C GLN A 325 -10.01 -21.25 -4.52
N VAL A 326 -9.07 -20.69 -5.26
CA VAL A 326 -9.38 -19.92 -6.48
C VAL A 326 -9.25 -20.81 -7.72
N ALA A 327 -10.09 -20.56 -8.73
CA ALA A 327 -10.09 -21.31 -9.98
C ALA A 327 -8.73 -21.20 -10.71
N GLN A 328 -8.21 -22.34 -11.18
CA GLN A 328 -6.87 -22.52 -11.72
C GLN A 328 -6.77 -21.99 -13.17
N GLY A 329 -6.70 -20.67 -13.33
CA GLY A 329 -6.37 -20.02 -14.61
C GLY A 329 -4.86 -20.07 -14.91
N PRO A 330 -4.42 -19.85 -16.16
CA PRO A 330 -3.02 -20.05 -16.54
C PRO A 330 -2.08 -19.13 -15.74
N ALA A 331 -0.94 -19.70 -15.29
CA ALA A 331 0.04 -19.10 -14.38
C ALA A 331 0.65 -17.76 -14.87
N PRO A 332 1.03 -16.82 -13.98
CA PRO A 332 1.83 -15.65 -14.35
C PRO A 332 3.32 -16.06 -14.42
N ALA A 333 4.08 -15.43 -15.30
CA ALA A 333 5.53 -15.58 -15.33
C ALA A 333 6.16 -14.70 -14.24
N ILE A 334 7.04 -15.25 -13.41
CA ILE A 334 7.85 -14.50 -12.44
C ILE A 334 8.92 -13.72 -13.23
N VAL A 335 8.68 -12.45 -13.54
CA VAL A 335 9.64 -11.60 -14.27
C VAL A 335 10.40 -10.69 -13.30
N ALA A 336 11.72 -10.56 -13.48
CA ALA A 336 12.56 -9.60 -12.75
C ALA A 336 12.24 -8.14 -13.17
N PRO A 337 12.44 -7.14 -12.29
CA PRO A 337 12.17 -5.74 -12.63
C PRO A 337 13.16 -5.27 -13.71
N GLY A 338 12.65 -5.03 -14.93
CA GLY A 338 13.46 -4.44 -16.01
C GLY A 338 13.01 -4.71 -17.44
N SER A 339 12.17 -5.72 -17.70
CA SER A 339 11.80 -6.09 -19.08
C SER A 339 10.31 -5.87 -19.35
N SER A 340 9.94 -4.65 -19.72
CA SER A 340 8.65 -4.37 -20.33
C SER A 340 8.68 -4.71 -21.82
N THR A 341 8.31 -5.94 -22.16
CA THR A 341 7.73 -6.23 -23.48
C THR A 341 6.43 -6.96 -23.26
N ALA A 342 5.34 -6.27 -23.58
CA ALA A 342 3.99 -6.77 -23.49
C ALA A 342 3.83 -8.10 -24.25
N SER A 343 3.15 -9.06 -23.62
CA SER A 343 2.44 -10.11 -24.34
C SER A 343 1.00 -10.12 -23.83
N LEU A 344 0.11 -9.60 -24.67
CA LEU A 344 -1.34 -9.78 -24.59
C LEU A 344 -1.66 -11.27 -24.72
N ALA A 345 -1.68 -12.00 -23.60
CA ALA A 345 -2.32 -13.30 -23.55
C ALA A 345 -3.78 -13.11 -23.11
N THR A 346 -4.68 -13.29 -24.05
CA THR A 346 -6.12 -13.42 -23.88
C THR A 346 -6.45 -14.47 -22.83
N GLN A 347 -6.71 -14.05 -21.59
CA GLN A 347 -7.47 -14.87 -20.65
C GLN A 347 -8.96 -14.53 -20.82
N SER A 348 -9.68 -15.53 -21.31
CA SER A 348 -11.13 -15.56 -21.47
C SER A 348 -11.83 -15.27 -20.14
N SER A 349 -12.59 -14.18 -20.13
CA SER A 349 -13.94 -14.06 -19.55
C SER A 349 -14.36 -15.15 -18.54
N ALA A 350 -14.01 -14.95 -17.28
CA ALA A 350 -14.78 -15.42 -16.14
C ALA A 350 -15.27 -14.19 -15.37
N GLY A 351 -16.36 -13.59 -15.89
CA GLY A 351 -17.25 -12.62 -15.25
C GLY A 351 -16.61 -11.40 -14.56
N SER A 352 -16.70 -10.21 -15.16
CA SER A 352 -17.06 -9.05 -14.33
C SER A 352 -18.46 -9.33 -13.81
N PRO A 353 -18.72 -9.43 -12.50
CA PRO A 353 -20.04 -9.06 -12.04
C PRO A 353 -20.20 -7.58 -12.38
N ASP A 354 -21.34 -7.23 -12.98
CA ASP A 354 -21.84 -5.86 -12.96
C ASP A 354 -21.68 -5.28 -11.54
N GLN A 355 -21.57 -3.95 -11.43
CA GLN A 355 -21.57 -3.28 -10.12
C GLN A 355 -22.66 -3.90 -9.22
N PRO A 356 -22.37 -4.25 -7.95
CA PRO A 356 -23.34 -4.92 -7.11
C PRO A 356 -24.68 -4.18 -7.12
N ALA A 357 -25.78 -4.90 -7.29
CA ALA A 357 -27.10 -4.31 -7.50
C ALA A 357 -27.52 -3.35 -6.36
N ASP A 358 -27.01 -3.59 -5.14
CA ASP A 358 -27.27 -2.79 -3.95
C ASP A 358 -26.17 -1.75 -3.62
N LEU A 359 -25.23 -1.50 -4.53
CA LEU A 359 -24.15 -0.50 -4.36
C LEU A 359 -24.70 0.90 -4.05
N PHE A 360 -25.78 1.31 -4.72
CA PHE A 360 -26.38 2.64 -4.56
C PHE A 360 -27.62 2.66 -3.67
N THR A 361 -28.09 1.50 -3.19
CA THR A 361 -29.38 1.39 -2.47
C THR A 361 -29.22 0.86 -1.04
N SER A 362 -28.05 0.33 -0.68
CA SER A 362 -27.74 -0.13 0.67
C SER A 362 -26.79 0.82 1.40
N ARG A 363 -26.84 0.79 2.74
CA ARG A 363 -25.91 1.53 3.60
C ARG A 363 -24.46 1.10 3.38
N GLY A 364 -24.22 -0.22 3.34
CA GLY A 364 -22.90 -0.80 3.09
C GLY A 364 -22.36 -0.46 1.70
N GLY A 365 -23.21 -0.49 0.68
CA GLY A 365 -22.85 -0.09 -0.69
C GLY A 365 -22.44 1.37 -0.79
N LEU A 366 -23.22 2.30 -0.22
CA LEU A 366 -22.86 3.72 -0.22
C LEU A 366 -21.62 4.01 0.65
N GLY A 367 -21.43 3.28 1.74
CA GLY A 367 -20.21 3.34 2.55
C GLY A 367 -18.97 2.86 1.78
N TYR A 368 -19.09 1.74 1.05
CA TYR A 368 -18.03 1.22 0.18
C TYR A 368 -17.72 2.19 -0.97
N LEU A 369 -18.75 2.71 -1.63
CA LEU A 369 -18.61 3.69 -2.71
C LEU A 369 -17.85 4.93 -2.24
N GLN A 370 -18.12 5.37 -1.01
CA GLN A 370 -17.46 6.50 -0.40
C GLN A 370 -15.98 6.17 -0.09
N PHE A 371 -15.72 5.15 0.72
CA PHE A 371 -14.40 4.99 1.33
C PHE A 371 -13.45 4.04 0.61
N CYS A 372 -13.96 3.19 -0.28
CA CYS A 372 -13.21 2.06 -0.82
C CYS A 372 -13.08 2.13 -2.35
N ALA A 373 -14.06 2.68 -3.06
CA ALA A 373 -14.14 2.60 -4.52
C ALA A 373 -13.02 3.37 -5.27
N ASP A 374 -12.39 4.37 -4.64
CA ASP A 374 -11.26 5.10 -5.26
C ASP A 374 -10.04 4.18 -5.52
N CYS A 375 -9.86 3.14 -4.71
CA CYS A 375 -8.79 2.14 -4.86
C CYS A 375 -9.33 0.78 -5.35
N HIS A 376 -10.42 0.28 -4.76
CA HIS A 376 -10.97 -1.05 -5.04
C HIS A 376 -12.00 -1.07 -6.18
N ARG A 377 -12.39 0.10 -6.68
CA ARG A 377 -13.38 0.30 -7.76
C ARG A 377 -14.80 -0.12 -7.38
N SER A 378 -15.78 0.51 -8.04
CA SER A 378 -17.20 0.24 -7.79
C SER A 378 -17.63 -1.19 -8.09
N ASN A 379 -16.88 -1.90 -8.94
CA ASN A 379 -17.12 -3.30 -9.28
C ASN A 379 -16.18 -4.28 -8.56
N GLY A 380 -15.26 -3.79 -7.72
CA GLY A 380 -14.34 -4.64 -6.96
C GLY A 380 -13.15 -5.18 -7.74
N ASP A 381 -12.93 -4.78 -9.00
CA ASP A 381 -11.81 -5.28 -9.81
C ASP A 381 -10.43 -4.76 -9.36
N GLY A 382 -10.42 -3.72 -8.51
CA GLY A 382 -9.20 -3.01 -8.17
C GLY A 382 -8.55 -2.35 -9.39
N VAL A 383 -7.24 -2.18 -9.34
CA VAL A 383 -6.42 -1.58 -10.40
C VAL A 383 -5.27 -2.52 -10.73
N PRO A 384 -5.17 -3.02 -11.97
CA PRO A 384 -4.13 -3.96 -12.37
C PRO A 384 -2.73 -3.53 -11.92
N ASN A 385 -1.97 -4.46 -11.33
CA ASN A 385 -0.60 -4.24 -10.82
C ASN A 385 -0.46 -3.18 -9.70
N VAL A 386 -1.56 -2.63 -9.18
CA VAL A 386 -1.55 -1.66 -8.07
C VAL A 386 -2.39 -2.18 -6.91
N PHE A 387 -3.68 -2.41 -7.13
CA PHE A 387 -4.64 -2.92 -6.16
C PHE A 387 -5.31 -4.18 -6.73
N PRO A 388 -5.05 -5.39 -6.19
CA PRO A 388 -5.69 -6.60 -6.69
C PRO A 388 -7.22 -6.57 -6.53
N PRO A 389 -7.93 -7.40 -7.31
CA PRO A 389 -9.38 -7.51 -7.20
C PRO A 389 -9.81 -8.01 -5.81
N LEU A 390 -10.99 -7.56 -5.39
CA LEU A 390 -11.69 -8.09 -4.22
C LEU A 390 -12.36 -9.43 -4.53
N ALA A 391 -12.81 -9.61 -5.77
CA ALA A 391 -13.38 -10.87 -6.23
C ALA A 391 -12.32 -11.97 -6.22
N GLY A 392 -12.65 -13.11 -5.61
CA GLY A 392 -11.72 -14.25 -5.49
C GLY A 392 -10.62 -14.05 -4.44
N ASN A 393 -10.64 -12.94 -3.69
CA ASN A 393 -9.69 -12.71 -2.62
C ASN A 393 -9.98 -13.65 -1.42
N PRO A 394 -9.03 -14.53 -1.04
CA PRO A 394 -9.25 -15.50 0.03
C PRO A 394 -9.63 -14.90 1.39
N VAL A 395 -9.20 -13.66 1.68
CA VAL A 395 -9.55 -12.97 2.94
C VAL A 395 -11.04 -12.62 3.00
N LEU A 396 -11.64 -12.26 1.87
CA LEU A 396 -13.09 -11.99 1.80
C LEU A 396 -13.91 -13.29 1.83
N SER A 397 -13.32 -14.40 1.40
CA SER A 397 -13.96 -15.71 1.38
C SER A 397 -13.85 -16.51 2.68
N ASP A 398 -12.89 -16.19 3.56
CA ASP A 398 -12.75 -16.87 4.86
C ASP A 398 -14.02 -16.67 5.69
N SER A 399 -14.36 -17.70 6.47
CA SER A 399 -15.44 -17.68 7.45
C SER A 399 -15.29 -16.57 8.50
N SER A 400 -14.05 -16.27 8.89
CA SER A 400 -13.67 -15.25 9.88
C SER A 400 -13.43 -13.90 9.20
N ALA A 401 -14.04 -12.84 9.75
CA ALA A 401 -13.79 -11.47 9.31
C ALA A 401 -12.61 -10.80 10.03
N ALA A 402 -11.81 -11.53 10.83
CA ALA A 402 -10.79 -10.94 11.70
C ALA A 402 -9.79 -10.05 10.95
N THR A 403 -9.21 -10.54 9.85
CA THR A 403 -8.29 -9.74 9.01
C THR A 403 -8.96 -8.51 8.41
N LEU A 404 -10.20 -8.63 7.92
CA LEU A 404 -10.95 -7.48 7.37
C LEU A 404 -11.18 -6.42 8.45
N LEU A 405 -11.60 -6.82 9.65
CA LEU A 405 -11.80 -5.89 10.76
C LEU A 405 -10.48 -5.27 11.22
N HIS A 406 -9.41 -6.04 11.27
CA HIS A 406 -8.09 -5.54 11.63
C HIS A 406 -7.62 -4.45 10.65
N ILE A 407 -7.69 -4.72 9.35
CA ILE A 407 -7.33 -3.76 8.30
C ILE A 407 -8.24 -2.53 8.36
N MET A 408 -9.55 -2.71 8.49
CA MET A 408 -10.49 -1.59 8.58
C MET A 408 -10.20 -0.69 9.79
N LEU A 409 -9.72 -1.24 10.91
CA LEU A 409 -9.48 -0.48 12.13
C LEU A 409 -8.07 0.12 12.22
N THR A 410 -7.06 -0.51 11.63
CA THR A 410 -5.65 -0.10 11.77
C THR A 410 -5.02 0.42 10.48
N GLY A 411 -5.66 0.18 9.34
CA GLY A 411 -5.08 0.32 8.01
C GLY A 411 -4.17 -0.86 7.66
N SER A 412 -3.45 -0.75 6.55
CA SER A 412 -2.41 -1.71 6.16
C SER A 412 -1.35 -1.04 5.28
N ALA A 413 -0.22 -1.72 5.09
CA ALA A 413 0.84 -1.33 4.17
C ALA A 413 1.34 -2.56 3.41
N THR A 414 1.65 -2.41 2.13
CA THR A 414 2.25 -3.49 1.34
C THR A 414 3.71 -3.71 1.72
N ALA A 415 4.22 -4.93 1.52
CA ALA A 415 5.64 -5.20 1.66
C ALA A 415 6.47 -4.34 0.69
N GLN A 416 7.57 -3.77 1.18
CA GLN A 416 8.57 -3.16 0.34
C GLN A 416 9.49 -4.26 -0.19
N THR A 417 9.56 -4.41 -1.51
CA THR A 417 10.38 -5.45 -2.15
C THR A 417 11.24 -4.86 -3.26
N VAL A 418 12.25 -5.61 -3.70
CA VAL A 418 13.08 -5.22 -4.86
C VAL A 418 12.22 -5.03 -6.12
N SER A 419 11.18 -5.84 -6.31
CA SER A 419 10.25 -5.70 -7.44
C SER A 419 9.21 -4.59 -7.23
N HIS A 420 8.89 -4.25 -5.98
CA HIS A 420 7.89 -3.25 -5.63
C HIS A 420 8.42 -2.31 -4.55
N ALA A 421 9.21 -1.33 -4.99
CA ALA A 421 9.85 -0.34 -4.14
C ALA A 421 8.85 0.59 -3.42
N ARG A 422 7.75 0.94 -4.10
CA ARG A 422 6.72 1.82 -3.56
C ARG A 422 5.77 1.04 -2.66
N VAL A 423 5.76 1.41 -1.38
CA VAL A 423 4.76 0.92 -0.42
C VAL A 423 3.43 1.63 -0.69
N LEU A 424 2.36 0.85 -0.79
CA LEU A 424 0.98 1.33 -0.86
C LEU A 424 0.29 1.05 0.48
N THR A 425 -0.54 1.99 0.93
CA THR A 425 -1.23 1.86 2.22
C THR A 425 -2.74 1.86 2.07
N MET A 426 -3.43 1.01 2.84
CA MET A 426 -4.86 1.16 3.08
C MET A 426 -5.08 2.04 4.33
N PRO A 427 -5.98 3.04 4.27
CA PRO A 427 -6.27 3.88 5.42
C PRO A 427 -6.91 3.10 6.57
N SER A 428 -6.70 3.58 7.80
CA SER A 428 -7.55 3.21 8.93
C SER A 428 -8.89 3.92 8.82
N PHE A 429 -9.95 3.15 9.00
CA PHE A 429 -11.34 3.60 9.05
C PHE A 429 -11.90 3.58 10.47
N ALA A 430 -11.05 3.56 11.51
CA ALA A 430 -11.51 3.59 12.88
C ALA A 430 -12.26 4.89 13.28
N ARG A 431 -12.32 5.90 12.40
CA ARG A 431 -13.23 7.06 12.53
C ARG A 431 -14.70 6.75 12.21
N LEU A 432 -14.99 5.68 11.47
CA LEU A 432 -16.35 5.19 11.24
C LEU A 432 -16.89 4.57 12.53
N ASP A 433 -18.20 4.55 12.71
CA ASP A 433 -18.81 3.82 13.83
C ASP A 433 -18.81 2.29 13.59
N ASP A 434 -19.13 1.52 14.63
CA ASP A 434 -19.11 0.06 14.58
C ASP A 434 -20.15 -0.52 13.59
N GLY A 435 -21.31 0.13 13.45
CA GLY A 435 -22.35 -0.28 12.52
C GLY A 435 -21.98 0.01 11.07
N GLU A 436 -21.34 1.16 10.80
CA GLU A 436 -20.83 1.52 9.48
C GLU A 436 -19.78 0.52 8.98
N ILE A 437 -18.82 0.14 9.83
CA ILE A 437 -17.82 -0.86 9.46
C ILE A 437 -18.48 -2.22 9.20
N ALA A 438 -19.43 -2.64 10.06
CA ALA A 438 -20.17 -3.88 9.85
C ALA A 438 -20.96 -3.87 8.53
N ASP A 439 -21.65 -2.77 8.21
CA ASP A 439 -22.40 -2.60 6.96
C ASP A 439 -21.47 -2.74 5.73
N ILE A 440 -20.30 -2.08 5.73
CA ILE A 440 -19.33 -2.12 4.63
C ILE A 440 -18.70 -3.51 4.49
N VAL A 441 -18.27 -4.14 5.59
CA VAL A 441 -17.66 -5.47 5.57
C VAL A 441 -18.66 -6.53 5.08
N ASN A 442 -19.92 -6.46 5.51
CA ASN A 442 -20.95 -7.37 5.03
C ASN A 442 -21.27 -7.16 3.55
N PHE A 443 -21.35 -5.91 3.09
CA PHE A 443 -21.52 -5.61 1.67
C PHE A 443 -20.38 -6.22 0.84
N THR A 444 -19.11 -5.95 1.20
CA THR A 444 -17.96 -6.47 0.44
C THR A 444 -17.91 -8.01 0.41
N ARG A 445 -18.15 -8.70 1.53
CA ARG A 445 -18.18 -10.17 1.58
C ARG A 445 -19.33 -10.75 0.77
N LYS A 446 -20.51 -10.12 0.81
CA LYS A 446 -21.67 -10.53 0.00
C LYS A 446 -21.42 -10.34 -1.49
N SER A 447 -20.77 -9.25 -1.88
CA SER A 447 -20.54 -8.88 -3.28
C SER A 447 -19.42 -9.67 -3.94
N TRP A 448 -18.33 -9.95 -3.22
CA TRP A 448 -17.09 -10.47 -3.82
C TRP A 448 -16.44 -11.65 -3.09
N GLY A 449 -16.93 -12.00 -1.90
CA GLY A 449 -16.37 -13.06 -1.06
C GLY A 449 -17.38 -14.15 -0.75
N ASN A 450 -17.44 -14.54 0.53
CA ASN A 450 -18.35 -15.58 0.98
C ASN A 450 -19.67 -15.00 1.51
N ALA A 451 -20.67 -14.91 0.62
CA ALA A 451 -22.02 -14.47 0.96
C ALA A 451 -22.75 -15.36 1.98
N LYS A 452 -22.27 -16.58 2.25
CA LYS A 452 -22.85 -17.52 3.23
C LYS A 452 -22.18 -17.43 4.61
N ALA A 453 -21.12 -16.65 4.75
CA ALA A 453 -20.45 -16.51 6.03
C ALA A 453 -21.34 -15.75 7.03
N GLN A 454 -21.07 -15.96 8.32
CA GLN A 454 -21.81 -15.27 9.37
C GLN A 454 -21.65 -13.74 9.22
N PRO A 455 -22.75 -12.97 9.24
CA PRO A 455 -22.70 -11.53 9.16
C PRO A 455 -21.90 -10.95 10.33
N VAL A 456 -21.07 -9.96 10.03
CA VAL A 456 -20.40 -9.15 11.05
C VAL A 456 -21.43 -8.22 11.66
N VAL A 457 -21.50 -8.17 12.99
CA VAL A 457 -22.36 -7.21 13.70
C VAL A 457 -21.52 -6.13 14.39
N ALA A 458 -22.14 -5.01 14.76
CA ALA A 458 -21.44 -3.90 15.43
C ALA A 458 -20.69 -4.35 16.70
N ALA A 459 -21.22 -5.33 17.43
CA ALA A 459 -20.56 -5.89 18.61
C ALA A 459 -19.21 -6.56 18.29
N ASP A 460 -19.08 -7.19 17.12
CA ASP A 460 -17.81 -7.80 16.68
C ASP A 460 -16.77 -6.71 16.43
N VAL A 461 -17.15 -5.63 15.75
CA VAL A 461 -16.27 -4.47 15.51
C VAL A 461 -15.84 -3.84 16.84
N SER A 462 -16.79 -3.64 17.75
CA SER A 462 -16.53 -3.07 19.08
C SER A 462 -15.56 -3.92 19.89
N LYS A 463 -15.71 -5.25 19.81
CA LYS A 463 -14.80 -6.21 20.43
C LYS A 463 -13.39 -6.07 19.84
N THR A 464 -13.25 -6.11 18.50
CA THR A 464 -11.95 -5.97 17.83
C THR A 464 -11.29 -4.63 18.16
N ARG A 465 -12.04 -3.53 18.24
CA ARG A 465 -11.49 -2.23 18.66
C ARG A 465 -10.87 -2.26 20.05
N LYS A 466 -11.52 -2.94 21.00
CA LYS A 466 -11.00 -3.10 22.37
C LYS A 466 -9.75 -3.97 22.39
N GLU A 467 -9.78 -5.09 21.67
CA GLU A 467 -8.66 -6.03 21.57
C GLU A 467 -7.41 -5.39 20.93
N LEU A 468 -7.61 -4.58 19.89
CA LEU A 468 -6.53 -3.85 19.21
C LEU A 468 -6.16 -2.52 19.91
N GLU A 469 -6.74 -2.24 21.08
CA GLU A 469 -6.50 -1.02 21.86
C GLU A 469 -6.65 0.27 21.03
N ILE A 470 -7.60 0.28 20.09
CA ILE A 470 -7.79 1.39 19.15
C ILE A 470 -8.24 2.62 19.92
N LYS A 471 -7.32 3.59 20.04
CA LYS A 471 -7.62 4.90 20.59
C LYS A 471 -8.46 5.70 19.59
N LYS A 472 -9.30 6.62 20.08
CA LYS A 472 -9.99 7.58 19.20
C LYS A 472 -8.96 8.31 18.34
N LEU A 473 -9.07 8.15 17.02
CA LEU A 473 -8.16 8.75 16.05
C LEU A 473 -8.57 10.21 15.77
N ASP A 474 -7.72 11.12 16.24
CA ASP A 474 -7.52 12.52 15.79
C ASP A 474 -8.60 13.58 16.09
N ALA A 475 -8.11 14.82 16.23
CA ALA A 475 -8.75 16.11 16.48
C ALA A 475 -9.18 16.87 15.19
N SER A 476 -9.31 16.19 14.05
CA SER A 476 -9.76 16.80 12.80
C SER A 476 -11.10 17.52 12.99
N LYS A 477 -11.12 18.82 12.73
CA LYS A 477 -12.33 19.66 12.82
C LYS A 477 -13.29 19.48 11.65
N PHE A 478 -12.88 18.73 10.62
CA PHE A 478 -13.72 18.45 9.46
C PHE A 478 -14.56 17.19 9.71
N ASP A 479 -15.87 17.38 9.68
CA ASP A 479 -16.83 16.29 9.76
C ASP A 479 -17.22 15.81 8.36
N THR A 480 -16.74 14.63 7.99
CA THR A 480 -16.95 13.98 6.69
C THR A 480 -18.38 13.41 6.63
N PRO A 481 -19.30 13.99 5.83
CA PRO A 481 -20.68 13.52 5.75
C PRO A 481 -20.75 12.08 5.23
N ARG A 482 -21.68 11.28 5.73
CA ARG A 482 -21.84 9.87 5.36
C ARG A 482 -22.85 9.74 4.23
N LEU A 483 -22.45 9.22 3.07
CA LEU A 483 -23.36 9.03 1.93
C LEU A 483 -24.55 8.12 2.29
N ALA A 484 -24.31 7.12 3.14
CA ALA A 484 -25.36 6.22 3.64
C ALA A 484 -26.49 6.95 4.41
N ALA A 485 -26.26 8.18 4.91
CA ALA A 485 -27.30 8.97 5.55
C ALA A 485 -28.35 9.51 4.56
N MET A 486 -28.00 9.65 3.27
CA MET A 486 -28.96 10.08 2.22
C MET A 486 -30.16 9.12 2.10
N LEU A 487 -29.99 7.84 2.45
CA LEU A 487 -31.06 6.84 2.39
C LEU A 487 -32.20 7.11 3.39
N LYS A 488 -31.98 7.96 4.39
CA LYS A 488 -33.00 8.36 5.37
C LYS A 488 -33.85 9.55 4.90
N GLU A 489 -33.43 10.24 3.84
CA GLU A 489 -34.08 11.44 3.35
C GLU A 489 -35.29 11.10 2.46
N PRO A 490 -36.36 11.92 2.47
CA PRO A 490 -37.54 11.67 1.64
C PRO A 490 -37.24 11.70 0.13
N ASN A 491 -36.20 12.43 -0.29
CA ASN A 491 -35.73 12.49 -1.68
C ASN A 491 -34.45 11.65 -1.93
N ALA A 492 -34.23 10.58 -1.16
CA ALA A 492 -33.03 9.72 -1.24
C ALA A 492 -32.62 9.35 -2.68
N LYS A 493 -33.57 8.97 -3.55
CA LYS A 493 -33.28 8.62 -4.95
C LYS A 493 -32.62 9.76 -5.72
N GLN A 494 -33.09 10.99 -5.51
CA GLN A 494 -32.54 12.19 -6.15
C GLN A 494 -31.13 12.50 -5.61
N LEU A 495 -30.92 12.37 -4.30
CA LEU A 495 -29.61 12.59 -3.69
C LEU A 495 -28.58 11.57 -4.15
N VAL A 496 -28.97 10.29 -4.19
CA VAL A 496 -28.12 9.20 -4.71
C VAL A 496 -27.81 9.41 -6.18
N LEU A 497 -28.78 9.82 -7.00
CA LEU A 497 -28.53 10.18 -8.40
C LEU A 497 -27.52 11.35 -8.50
N GLY A 498 -27.70 12.41 -7.70
CA GLY A 498 -26.79 13.55 -7.65
C GLY A 498 -25.36 13.15 -7.28
N ALA A 499 -25.19 12.30 -6.26
CA ALA A 499 -23.90 11.74 -5.88
C ALA A 499 -23.29 10.90 -7.02
N ARG A 500 -24.09 10.01 -7.63
CA ARG A 500 -23.64 9.15 -8.73
C ARG A 500 -23.19 9.94 -9.95
N LEU A 501 -23.93 10.98 -10.33
CA LEU A 501 -23.56 11.89 -11.42
C LEU A 501 -22.22 12.59 -11.17
N ASN A 502 -21.83 12.83 -9.92
CA ASN A 502 -20.52 13.38 -9.58
C ASN A 502 -19.40 12.34 -9.60
N ILE A 503 -19.70 11.09 -9.23
CA ILE A 503 -18.73 10.00 -9.19
C ILE A 503 -18.43 9.46 -10.60
N ASP A 504 -19.46 9.36 -11.44
CA ASP A 504 -19.43 8.67 -12.74
C ASP A 504 -19.94 9.57 -13.88
N THR A 505 -19.56 10.85 -13.84
CA THR A 505 -20.02 11.90 -14.75
C THR A 505 -19.79 11.56 -16.22
N HIS A 506 -18.62 11.02 -16.57
CA HIS A 506 -18.26 10.67 -17.95
C HIS A 506 -19.26 9.69 -18.56
N ASN A 507 -19.58 8.63 -17.83
CA ASN A 507 -20.41 7.54 -18.33
C ASN A 507 -21.90 7.91 -18.29
N LEU A 508 -22.34 8.69 -17.30
CA LEU A 508 -23.74 9.09 -17.17
C LEU A 508 -24.12 10.29 -18.03
N LEU A 509 -23.16 11.15 -18.38
CA LEU A 509 -23.39 12.36 -19.18
C LEU A 509 -22.45 12.45 -20.40
N PRO A 510 -22.42 11.42 -21.28
CA PRO A 510 -21.46 11.35 -22.39
C PRO A 510 -21.66 12.45 -23.45
N LYS A 511 -22.85 13.09 -23.47
CA LYS A 511 -23.15 14.23 -24.37
C LYS A 511 -22.61 15.57 -23.84
N ASN A 512 -22.28 15.63 -22.55
CA ASN A 512 -21.88 16.85 -21.84
C ASN A 512 -20.42 16.81 -21.40
N VAL A 513 -19.78 15.65 -21.36
CA VAL A 513 -18.37 15.47 -21.03
C VAL A 513 -17.59 15.20 -22.32
N GLY A 514 -16.62 16.07 -22.63
CA GLY A 514 -15.78 15.94 -23.84
C GLY A 514 -14.43 15.28 -23.60
N ASN A 515 -14.14 14.87 -22.37
CA ASN A 515 -12.89 14.23 -21.97
C ASN A 515 -13.17 12.97 -21.12
N LYS A 516 -12.18 12.46 -20.36
CA LYS A 516 -12.29 11.19 -19.59
C LYS A 516 -12.31 11.39 -18.08
N LEU A 517 -12.71 12.57 -17.62
CA LEU A 517 -12.76 12.92 -16.21
C LEU A 517 -14.17 12.72 -15.62
N ASN A 518 -14.22 12.61 -14.29
CA ASN A 518 -15.42 12.70 -13.48
C ASN A 518 -15.29 13.89 -12.52
N CYS A 519 -16.38 14.41 -11.96
CA CYS A 519 -16.26 15.43 -10.90
C CYS A 519 -15.39 14.92 -9.74
N ALA A 520 -15.57 13.64 -9.38
CA ALA A 520 -14.77 12.95 -8.35
C ALA A 520 -13.27 12.84 -8.68
N SER A 521 -12.83 13.07 -9.93
CA SER A 521 -11.40 13.15 -10.26
C SER A 521 -10.69 14.33 -9.59
N CYS A 522 -11.42 15.34 -9.14
CA CYS A 522 -10.87 16.50 -8.41
C CYS A 522 -11.60 16.80 -7.09
N HIS A 523 -12.83 16.32 -6.95
CA HIS A 523 -13.65 16.42 -5.75
C HIS A 523 -13.65 15.07 -5.03
N LEU A 524 -12.57 14.78 -4.31
CA LEU A 524 -12.28 13.45 -3.81
C LEU A 524 -13.37 12.90 -2.91
N ASN A 525 -13.54 11.58 -2.93
CA ASN A 525 -14.55 10.88 -2.14
C ASN A 525 -15.95 11.52 -2.26
N ALA A 526 -16.39 11.71 -3.51
CA ALA A 526 -17.64 12.40 -3.84
C ALA A 526 -17.77 13.81 -3.22
N GLY A 527 -16.66 14.53 -3.04
CA GLY A 527 -16.61 15.85 -2.40
C GLY A 527 -16.74 15.82 -0.88
N THR A 528 -16.33 14.73 -0.23
CA THR A 528 -16.35 14.59 1.24
C THR A 528 -14.96 14.62 1.89
N VAL A 529 -13.92 15.01 1.15
CA VAL A 529 -12.55 15.15 1.66
C VAL A 529 -12.20 16.62 1.97
N ALA A 530 -11.73 16.88 3.19
CA ALA A 530 -11.15 18.17 3.59
C ALA A 530 -9.95 18.50 2.70
N ASP A 531 -9.87 19.74 2.21
CA ASP A 531 -8.84 20.24 1.30
C ASP A 531 -8.76 19.47 -0.04
N GLY A 532 -9.70 18.55 -0.30
CA GLY A 532 -9.89 17.81 -1.55
C GLY A 532 -11.03 18.37 -2.39
N SER A 533 -11.24 19.69 -2.34
CA SER A 533 -12.39 20.40 -2.90
C SER A 533 -13.75 19.84 -2.43
N PRO A 534 -14.05 19.84 -1.11
CA PRO A 534 -15.30 19.29 -0.65
C PRO A 534 -16.51 20.11 -1.10
N TYR A 535 -17.65 19.45 -1.28
CA TYR A 535 -18.96 20.10 -1.47
C TYR A 535 -19.60 20.52 -0.15
N VAL A 536 -19.03 20.10 0.99
CA VAL A 536 -19.52 20.45 2.32
C VAL A 536 -19.65 21.95 2.48
N GLY A 537 -20.87 22.41 2.76
CA GLY A 537 -21.22 23.82 2.92
C GLY A 537 -21.27 24.66 1.64
N ILE A 538 -20.95 24.11 0.46
CA ILE A 538 -20.69 24.93 -0.74
C ILE A 538 -21.90 25.75 -1.17
N SER A 539 -23.11 25.17 -1.11
CA SER A 539 -24.31 25.84 -1.62
C SER A 539 -24.75 27.01 -0.76
N ALA A 540 -24.35 27.08 0.52
CA ALA A 540 -24.57 28.25 1.38
C ALA A 540 -23.89 29.52 0.85
N PHE A 541 -22.87 29.37 0.00
CA PHE A 541 -22.12 30.50 -0.58
C PHE A 541 -22.58 30.87 -1.98
N PHE A 542 -23.75 30.37 -2.42
CA PHE A 542 -24.35 30.74 -3.70
C PHE A 542 -25.76 31.33 -3.51
N PRO A 543 -26.15 32.33 -4.30
CA PRO A 543 -25.38 32.96 -5.39
C PRO A 543 -24.19 33.80 -4.87
N SER A 544 -23.11 33.87 -5.66
CA SER A 544 -21.93 34.66 -5.31
C SER A 544 -21.22 35.27 -6.51
N TYR A 545 -20.46 36.33 -6.27
CA TYR A 545 -19.63 36.95 -7.29
C TYR A 545 -18.52 36.01 -7.76
N ALA A 546 -18.45 35.77 -9.07
CA ALA A 546 -17.41 34.98 -9.70
C ALA A 546 -16.49 35.89 -10.53
N PRO A 547 -15.24 36.16 -10.09
CA PRO A 547 -14.33 37.07 -10.79
C PRO A 547 -14.10 36.71 -12.24
N ARG A 548 -13.99 35.41 -12.54
CA ARG A 548 -13.81 34.92 -13.90
C ARG A 548 -14.97 35.29 -14.84
N ALA A 549 -16.20 35.40 -14.32
CA ALA A 549 -17.38 35.80 -15.08
C ALA A 549 -17.69 37.30 -14.97
N GLY A 550 -17.08 38.03 -14.02
CA GLY A 550 -17.35 39.44 -13.76
C GLY A 550 -18.79 39.75 -13.29
N ARG A 551 -19.49 38.75 -12.75
CA ARG A 551 -20.89 38.86 -12.27
C ARG A 551 -21.19 37.88 -11.13
N VAL A 552 -22.32 38.09 -10.48
CA VAL A 552 -22.92 37.10 -9.57
C VAL A 552 -23.46 35.92 -10.37
N ILE A 553 -23.18 34.71 -9.90
CA ILE A 553 -23.60 33.45 -10.52
C ILE A 553 -24.35 32.57 -9.52
N THR A 554 -25.23 31.71 -10.02
CA THR A 554 -25.88 30.66 -9.25
C THR A 554 -24.99 29.42 -9.12
N LEU A 555 -25.39 28.46 -8.27
CA LEU A 555 -24.70 27.18 -8.16
C LEU A 555 -24.78 26.36 -9.46
N ALA A 556 -25.94 26.36 -10.14
CA ALA A 556 -26.10 25.69 -11.42
C ALA A 556 -25.17 26.28 -12.51
N GLU A 557 -25.03 27.60 -12.54
CA GLU A 557 -24.07 28.27 -13.43
C GLU A 557 -22.61 27.92 -13.07
N ARG A 558 -22.30 27.78 -11.78
CA ARG A 558 -20.97 27.33 -11.34
C ARG A 558 -20.66 25.90 -11.80
N ILE A 559 -21.64 24.99 -11.72
CA ILE A 559 -21.55 23.60 -12.19
C ILE A 559 -21.32 23.59 -13.71
N ASN A 560 -22.09 24.36 -14.47
CA ASN A 560 -21.92 24.48 -15.92
C ASN A 560 -20.55 25.05 -16.30
N GLY A 561 -20.00 25.97 -15.50
CA GLY A 561 -18.62 26.42 -15.67
C GLY A 561 -17.58 25.30 -15.51
N CYS A 562 -17.84 24.29 -14.66
CA CYS A 562 -16.99 23.10 -14.55
C CYS A 562 -17.13 22.19 -15.77
N PHE A 563 -18.35 21.96 -16.28
CA PHE A 563 -18.56 21.19 -17.51
C PHE A 563 -17.77 21.75 -18.69
N GLN A 564 -17.78 23.06 -18.87
CA GLN A 564 -17.07 23.71 -19.97
C GLN A 564 -15.54 23.65 -19.86
N ARG A 565 -14.99 23.47 -18.65
CA ARG A 565 -13.56 23.64 -18.37
C ARG A 565 -12.91 22.33 -17.94
N SER A 566 -13.27 21.86 -16.76
CA SER A 566 -12.75 20.61 -16.20
C SER A 566 -13.17 19.43 -17.06
N MET A 567 -14.41 19.39 -17.53
CA MET A 567 -14.93 18.27 -18.33
C MET A 567 -14.75 18.46 -19.84
N HIS A 568 -14.11 19.56 -20.26
CA HIS A 568 -13.94 19.97 -21.67
C HIS A 568 -15.21 19.76 -22.52
N GLY A 569 -16.36 20.15 -21.98
CA GLY A 569 -17.65 19.69 -22.47
C GLY A 569 -18.69 20.79 -22.61
N LYS A 570 -19.97 20.38 -22.57
CA LYS A 570 -21.13 21.25 -22.82
C LYS A 570 -21.96 21.42 -21.55
N PRO A 571 -22.51 22.62 -21.30
CA PRO A 571 -23.36 22.86 -20.15
C PRO A 571 -24.65 22.00 -20.20
N LEU A 572 -25.19 21.69 -19.03
CA LEU A 572 -26.51 21.09 -18.87
C LEU A 572 -27.60 22.18 -18.84
N PRO A 573 -28.83 21.88 -19.32
CA PRO A 573 -29.98 22.74 -19.06
C PRO A 573 -30.19 22.90 -17.56
N VAL A 574 -30.40 24.13 -17.09
CA VAL A 574 -30.51 24.41 -15.64
C VAL A 574 -31.69 23.69 -14.97
N ASP A 575 -32.75 23.42 -15.73
CA ASP A 575 -33.96 22.75 -15.25
C ASP A 575 -33.97 21.24 -15.48
N SER A 576 -32.88 20.66 -16.00
CA SER A 576 -32.79 19.21 -16.24
C SER A 576 -32.82 18.43 -14.92
N GLU A 577 -33.24 17.17 -14.99
CA GLU A 577 -33.27 16.29 -13.82
C GLU A 577 -31.87 16.14 -13.21
N GLU A 578 -30.84 16.03 -14.04
CA GLU A 578 -29.46 15.83 -13.63
C GLU A 578 -28.88 17.05 -12.94
N MET A 579 -29.14 18.27 -13.46
CA MET A 579 -28.73 19.50 -12.77
C MET A 579 -29.44 19.64 -11.42
N LYS A 580 -30.75 19.38 -11.37
CA LYS A 580 -31.53 19.40 -10.13
C LYS A 580 -31.02 18.38 -9.11
N ALA A 581 -30.65 17.18 -9.55
CA ALA A 581 -30.08 16.15 -8.69
C ALA A 581 -28.70 16.56 -8.13
N MET A 582 -27.81 17.12 -8.96
CA MET A 582 -26.51 17.63 -8.50
C MET A 582 -26.67 18.78 -7.49
N VAL A 583 -27.58 19.72 -7.74
CA VAL A 583 -27.87 20.83 -6.81
C VAL A 583 -28.46 20.30 -5.50
N ALA A 584 -29.44 19.40 -5.57
CA ALA A 584 -30.03 18.79 -4.38
C ALA A 584 -28.98 18.07 -3.51
N TYR A 585 -28.03 17.38 -4.14
CA TYR A 585 -26.92 16.75 -3.43
C TYR A 585 -25.99 17.76 -2.75
N PHE A 586 -25.65 18.87 -3.43
CA PHE A 586 -24.83 19.93 -2.84
C PHE A 586 -25.57 20.69 -1.72
N ASP A 587 -26.89 20.84 -1.84
CA ASP A 587 -27.74 21.40 -0.79
C ASP A 587 -27.85 20.49 0.42
N TRP A 588 -27.95 19.17 0.22
CA TRP A 588 -27.86 18.21 1.32
C TRP A 588 -26.50 18.31 2.04
N MET A 589 -25.40 18.50 1.29
CA MET A 589 -24.07 18.74 1.84
C MET A 589 -23.88 20.10 2.52
N LYS A 590 -24.80 21.05 2.33
CA LYS A 590 -24.78 22.34 3.02
C LYS A 590 -24.82 22.15 4.54
N ARG A 591 -25.59 21.14 4.99
CA ARG A 591 -25.87 20.89 6.41
C ARG A 591 -26.37 22.19 7.06
N GLU A 592 -25.81 22.55 8.21
CA GLU A 592 -26.15 23.77 8.96
C GLU A 592 -25.35 25.00 8.54
N THR A 593 -24.52 24.91 7.49
CA THR A 593 -23.62 25.99 7.06
C THR A 593 -24.42 27.21 6.59
N LYS A 594 -24.03 28.38 7.08
CA LYS A 594 -24.56 29.69 6.70
C LYS A 594 -23.56 30.46 5.82
N PRO A 595 -24.01 31.45 5.03
CA PRO A 595 -23.14 32.21 4.11
C PRO A 595 -21.93 32.88 4.77
N ALA A 596 -22.01 33.24 6.06
CA ALA A 596 -20.93 33.89 6.81
C ALA A 596 -19.92 32.90 7.44
N ASP A 597 -20.21 31.60 7.40
CA ASP A 597 -19.44 30.60 8.13
C ASP A 597 -18.11 30.29 7.44
N LYS A 598 -17.12 29.94 8.25
CA LYS A 598 -15.86 29.35 7.78
C LYS A 598 -15.95 27.83 7.86
N VAL A 599 -16.07 27.18 6.71
CA VAL A 599 -16.06 25.72 6.63
C VAL A 599 -14.62 25.23 6.64
N ALA A 600 -14.25 24.43 7.65
CA ALA A 600 -12.94 23.78 7.73
C ALA A 600 -12.69 22.94 6.47
N GLY A 601 -11.46 22.88 5.98
CA GLY A 601 -11.10 22.07 4.80
C GLY A 601 -11.76 22.52 3.48
N ARG A 602 -12.43 23.68 3.41
CA ARG A 602 -13.01 24.15 2.15
C ARG A 602 -11.93 24.51 1.13
N GLY A 603 -12.08 24.01 -0.10
CA GLY A 603 -11.15 24.28 -1.21
C GLY A 603 -10.07 23.21 -1.34
N VAL A 604 -8.91 23.60 -1.86
CA VAL A 604 -7.77 22.69 -2.12
C VAL A 604 -6.61 22.85 -1.12
N GLY A 605 -6.88 23.46 0.04
CA GLY A 605 -5.84 23.89 0.99
C GLY A 605 -5.02 25.09 0.51
N LYS A 606 -3.89 25.32 1.18
CA LYS A 606 -2.95 26.43 0.89
C LYS A 606 -1.60 25.90 0.45
N ILE A 607 -0.96 26.65 -0.44
CA ILE A 607 0.44 26.48 -0.84
C ILE A 607 1.11 27.86 -0.85
N ASP A 608 2.39 27.91 -0.49
CA ASP A 608 3.19 29.12 -0.64
C ASP A 608 3.45 29.38 -2.13
N LYS A 609 3.08 30.58 -2.59
CA LYS A 609 3.23 31.01 -3.99
C LYS A 609 4.57 31.68 -4.28
N THR A 610 5.41 31.85 -3.26
CA THR A 610 6.77 32.38 -3.41
C THR A 610 7.77 31.29 -3.78
N ILE A 611 7.39 30.02 -3.65
CA ILE A 611 8.19 28.86 -4.04
C ILE A 611 8.43 28.89 -5.54
N VAL A 612 9.71 28.88 -5.93
CA VAL A 612 10.12 28.79 -7.34
C VAL A 612 10.07 27.33 -7.77
N PRO A 613 9.28 26.98 -8.82
CA PRO A 613 9.19 25.60 -9.29
C PRO A 613 10.46 25.09 -9.97
N ASN A 614 10.77 23.81 -9.77
CA ASN A 614 11.82 23.08 -10.48
C ASN A 614 11.21 21.92 -11.29
N VAL A 615 11.12 22.10 -12.61
CA VAL A 615 10.49 21.14 -13.54
C VAL A 615 11.25 19.80 -13.61
N GLU A 616 12.59 19.81 -13.51
CA GLU A 616 13.41 18.61 -13.55
C GLU A 616 13.15 17.72 -12.33
N ASN A 617 13.12 18.34 -11.15
CA ASN A 617 12.75 17.64 -9.92
C ASN A 617 11.29 17.17 -9.97
N GLY A 618 10.39 18.00 -10.49
CA GLY A 618 8.98 17.66 -10.70
C GLY A 618 8.78 16.40 -11.53
N ARG A 619 9.55 16.23 -12.60
CA ARG A 619 9.54 15.01 -13.42
C ARG A 619 9.99 13.77 -12.63
N LYS A 620 11.05 13.88 -11.84
CA LYS A 620 11.53 12.77 -11.00
C LYS A 620 10.50 12.35 -9.95
N ILE A 621 9.87 13.32 -9.30
CA ILE A 621 8.77 13.07 -8.34
C ILE A 621 7.59 12.41 -9.07
N TYR A 622 7.23 12.90 -10.25
CA TYR A 622 6.17 12.30 -11.05
C TYR A 622 6.42 10.82 -11.33
N THR A 623 7.61 10.47 -11.81
CA THR A 623 8.00 9.08 -12.10
C THR A 623 7.94 8.21 -10.84
N ALA A 624 8.43 8.71 -9.69
CA ALA A 624 8.48 7.94 -8.46
C ALA A 624 7.11 7.77 -7.79
N GLN A 625 6.26 8.80 -7.81
CA GLN A 625 5.09 8.92 -6.94
C GLN A 625 3.74 8.96 -7.69
N CYS A 626 3.72 9.33 -8.97
CA CYS A 626 2.48 9.58 -9.71
C CYS A 626 2.25 8.58 -10.86
N ALA A 627 3.31 8.21 -11.58
CA ALA A 627 3.23 7.43 -12.81
C ALA A 627 2.57 6.04 -12.62
N LEU A 628 2.70 5.43 -11.44
CA LEU A 628 2.06 4.14 -11.12
C LEU A 628 0.54 4.17 -11.28
N CYS A 629 -0.10 5.33 -11.04
CA CYS A 629 -1.56 5.49 -11.14
C CYS A 629 -1.96 6.32 -12.37
N HIS A 630 -1.17 7.30 -12.77
CA HIS A 630 -1.51 8.23 -13.85
C HIS A 630 -0.84 7.93 -15.19
N GLY A 631 -0.10 6.82 -15.29
CA GLY A 631 0.66 6.47 -16.48
C GLY A 631 1.96 7.25 -16.58
N ALA A 632 2.94 6.69 -17.31
CA ALA A 632 4.26 7.33 -17.48
C ALA A 632 4.15 8.64 -18.26
N ASN A 633 3.13 8.78 -19.11
CA ASN A 633 2.86 9.93 -19.96
C ASN A 633 1.56 10.66 -19.56
N GLY A 634 1.09 10.49 -18.32
CA GLY A 634 -0.08 11.20 -17.80
C GLY A 634 -1.40 10.83 -18.47
N GLU A 635 -1.41 9.72 -19.21
CA GLU A 635 -2.55 9.21 -19.98
C GLU A 635 -3.64 8.59 -19.09
N GLY A 636 -3.38 8.41 -17.79
CA GLY A 636 -4.26 7.69 -16.89
C GLY A 636 -4.12 6.17 -17.04
N ILE A 637 -5.00 5.42 -16.39
CA ILE A 637 -5.04 3.95 -16.48
C ILE A 637 -6.47 3.54 -16.80
N THR A 638 -6.62 2.58 -17.71
CA THR A 638 -7.90 1.93 -18.02
C THR A 638 -7.96 0.53 -17.43
N ASN A 639 -9.15 0.06 -17.11
CA ASN A 639 -9.38 -1.35 -16.80
C ASN A 639 -9.40 -2.20 -18.10
N ALA A 640 -9.60 -3.52 -17.95
CA ALA A 640 -9.66 -4.46 -19.07
C ALA A 640 -10.77 -4.15 -20.09
N HIS A 641 -11.79 -3.37 -19.69
CA HIS A 641 -12.92 -2.96 -20.54
C HIS A 641 -12.69 -1.59 -21.21
N GLY A 642 -11.51 -1.00 -21.06
CA GLY A 642 -11.17 0.31 -21.62
C GLY A 642 -11.79 1.50 -20.86
N ALA A 643 -12.43 1.27 -19.70
CA ALA A 643 -12.96 2.35 -18.86
C ALA A 643 -11.83 2.96 -18.01
N TYR A 644 -11.80 4.29 -17.91
CA TYR A 644 -10.79 4.99 -17.12
C TYR A 644 -10.98 4.73 -15.62
N VAL A 645 -9.90 4.29 -14.99
CA VAL A 645 -9.79 4.00 -13.57
C VAL A 645 -9.17 5.20 -12.86
N TYR A 646 -8.02 5.64 -13.37
CA TYR A 646 -7.36 6.87 -12.92
C TYR A 646 -7.31 7.88 -14.06
N PRO A 647 -7.54 9.16 -13.74
CA PRO A 647 -7.74 10.18 -14.76
C PRO A 647 -6.44 10.53 -15.49
N PRO A 648 -6.53 10.89 -16.78
CA PRO A 648 -5.43 11.54 -17.48
C PRO A 648 -5.15 12.93 -16.88
N LEU A 649 -3.89 13.23 -16.63
CA LEU A 649 -3.44 14.51 -16.05
C LEU A 649 -3.12 15.57 -17.12
N TRP A 650 -2.83 15.13 -18.33
CA TRP A 650 -2.66 15.96 -19.52
C TRP A 650 -3.03 15.18 -20.79
N GLY A 651 -2.79 15.76 -21.97
CA GLY A 651 -3.25 15.25 -23.25
C GLY A 651 -4.73 15.52 -23.50
N ASP A 652 -5.21 15.11 -24.68
CA ASP A 652 -6.54 15.49 -25.19
C ASP A 652 -7.71 14.98 -24.33
N GLN A 653 -7.47 13.94 -23.53
CA GLN A 653 -8.48 13.33 -22.66
C GLN A 653 -8.54 13.95 -21.26
N SER A 654 -7.71 14.97 -20.97
CA SER A 654 -7.66 15.65 -19.67
C SER A 654 -8.48 16.96 -19.65
N PHE A 655 -8.38 17.71 -18.56
CA PHE A 655 -9.01 19.02 -18.42
C PHE A 655 -8.34 20.06 -19.31
N ASN A 656 -9.14 21.01 -19.81
CA ASN A 656 -8.65 22.04 -20.72
C ASN A 656 -7.90 23.16 -20.00
N ILE A 657 -7.21 24.01 -20.76
CA ILE A 657 -6.40 25.12 -20.26
C ILE A 657 -7.20 26.15 -19.42
N GLY A 658 -8.52 26.22 -19.60
CA GLY A 658 -9.43 27.08 -18.85
C GLY A 658 -9.78 26.56 -17.45
N ALA A 659 -9.44 25.31 -17.12
CA ALA A 659 -9.73 24.72 -15.81
C ALA A 659 -8.87 25.33 -14.69
N GLY A 660 -9.41 25.37 -13.47
CA GLY A 660 -8.65 25.86 -12.31
C GLY A 660 -7.40 25.02 -12.02
N MET A 661 -7.45 23.72 -12.31
CA MET A 661 -6.37 22.76 -12.13
C MET A 661 -5.22 22.93 -13.14
N ALA A 662 -5.41 23.73 -14.20
CA ALA A 662 -4.34 24.07 -15.14
C ALA A 662 -3.35 25.10 -14.61
N ARG A 663 -3.59 25.63 -13.39
CA ARG A 663 -2.74 26.63 -12.74
C ARG A 663 -1.83 25.98 -11.72
N THR A 664 -0.52 26.22 -11.84
CA THR A 664 0.53 25.59 -11.03
C THR A 664 0.21 25.61 -9.54
N TYR A 665 -0.07 26.76 -8.93
CA TYR A 665 -0.24 26.83 -7.47
C TYR A 665 -1.60 26.29 -7.01
N THR A 666 -2.61 26.26 -7.88
CA THR A 666 -3.87 25.56 -7.55
C THR A 666 -3.66 24.05 -7.56
N ALA A 667 -2.95 23.56 -8.57
CA ALA A 667 -2.55 22.16 -8.67
C ALA A 667 -1.64 21.74 -7.53
N ALA A 668 -0.63 22.55 -7.17
CA ALA A 668 0.29 22.27 -6.08
C ALA A 668 -0.42 22.18 -4.73
N ALA A 669 -1.36 23.10 -4.45
CA ALA A 669 -2.18 23.02 -3.24
C ALA A 669 -3.01 21.72 -3.21
N PHE A 670 -3.64 21.35 -4.33
CA PHE A 670 -4.36 20.09 -4.42
C PHE A 670 -3.43 18.89 -4.20
N VAL A 671 -2.30 18.83 -4.91
CA VAL A 671 -1.31 17.74 -4.83
C VAL A 671 -0.81 17.58 -3.40
N LYS A 672 -0.34 18.65 -2.75
CA LYS A 672 0.18 18.60 -1.38
C LYS A 672 -0.78 17.90 -0.41
N ASN A 673 -2.07 18.23 -0.50
CA ASN A 673 -3.07 17.76 0.45
C ASN A 673 -3.73 16.44 0.04
N ASN A 674 -3.65 16.07 -1.24
CA ASN A 674 -4.49 15.01 -1.79
C ASN A 674 -3.75 13.97 -2.62
N MET A 675 -2.46 14.15 -2.89
CA MET A 675 -1.66 13.24 -3.69
C MET A 675 -0.26 13.04 -3.08
N PRO A 676 0.30 11.84 -3.24
CA PRO A 676 -0.34 10.62 -3.76
C PRO A 676 -1.42 10.09 -2.82
N ILE A 677 -2.40 9.34 -3.34
CA ILE A 677 -3.27 8.48 -2.51
C ILE A 677 -2.49 7.24 -2.07
N ALA A 678 -2.98 6.56 -1.03
CA ALA A 678 -2.35 5.35 -0.47
C ALA A 678 -0.86 5.56 -0.09
N PHE A 679 -0.54 6.75 0.42
CA PHE A 679 0.80 7.14 0.87
C PHE A 679 1.02 6.86 2.37
N HIS A 680 -0.02 7.01 3.19
CA HIS A 680 -0.01 6.68 4.60
C HIS A 680 -1.37 6.15 5.08
N ASN A 681 -1.45 5.55 6.26
CA ASN A 681 -2.69 4.95 6.78
C ASN A 681 -3.74 5.94 7.33
N LYS A 682 -3.61 7.25 7.10
CA LYS A 682 -4.57 8.24 7.62
C LYS A 682 -5.86 8.30 6.78
N PHE A 683 -7.00 8.38 7.45
CA PHE A 683 -8.32 8.59 6.84
C PHE A 683 -8.39 9.90 6.04
N PRO A 684 -9.17 9.98 4.93
CA PRO A 684 -9.99 8.91 4.34
C PRO A 684 -9.29 8.05 3.28
N LEU A 685 -8.31 8.58 2.54
CA LEU A 685 -7.72 7.89 1.37
C LEU A 685 -6.20 7.69 1.50
N GLY A 686 -5.63 8.02 2.66
CA GLY A 686 -4.21 7.91 2.88
C GLY A 686 -3.41 8.90 2.06
N GLN A 687 -4.02 10.05 1.76
CA GLN A 687 -3.56 10.95 0.74
C GLN A 687 -2.66 12.08 1.25
N GLY A 688 -1.76 12.55 0.39
CA GLY A 688 -0.79 13.60 0.69
C GLY A 688 0.60 13.03 1.02
N GLY A 689 1.45 13.85 1.65
CA GLY A 689 2.78 13.43 2.13
C GLY A 689 3.96 14.11 1.44
N LEU A 690 3.72 14.76 0.30
CA LEU A 690 4.73 15.61 -0.34
C LEU A 690 4.92 16.92 0.43
N THR A 691 6.15 17.42 0.44
CA THR A 691 6.51 18.76 0.90
C THR A 691 5.96 19.83 -0.06
N ASP A 692 5.93 21.09 0.40
CA ASP A 692 5.46 22.20 -0.42
C ASP A 692 6.28 22.38 -1.70
N GLN A 693 7.61 22.24 -1.62
CA GLN A 693 8.49 22.32 -2.80
C GLN A 693 8.18 21.19 -3.79
N GLU A 694 8.09 19.95 -3.32
CA GLU A 694 7.81 18.81 -4.19
C GLU A 694 6.44 18.93 -4.88
N ALA A 695 5.43 19.40 -4.14
CA ALA A 695 4.09 19.61 -4.68
C ALA A 695 4.07 20.72 -5.75
N VAL A 696 4.84 21.80 -5.56
CA VAL A 696 4.98 22.87 -6.56
C VAL A 696 5.75 22.37 -7.79
N ASP A 697 6.85 21.66 -7.60
CA ASP A 697 7.68 21.11 -8.67
C ASP A 697 6.90 20.15 -9.57
N VAL A 698 6.22 19.16 -8.97
CA VAL A 698 5.45 18.17 -9.74
C VAL A 698 4.23 18.81 -10.39
N ALA A 699 3.57 19.76 -9.73
CA ALA A 699 2.46 20.51 -10.30
C ALA A 699 2.90 21.28 -11.54
N GLU A 700 4.00 22.03 -11.44
CA GLU A 700 4.56 22.77 -12.57
C GLU A 700 4.82 21.87 -13.77
N TYR A 701 5.41 20.69 -13.53
CA TYR A 701 5.68 19.71 -14.58
C TYR A 701 4.40 19.29 -15.33
N PHE A 702 3.38 18.78 -14.63
CA PHE A 702 2.20 18.25 -15.32
C PHE A 702 1.24 19.35 -15.83
N THR A 703 1.16 20.51 -15.18
CA THR A 703 0.25 21.57 -15.62
C THR A 703 0.71 22.19 -16.93
N HIS A 704 2.01 22.14 -17.25
CA HIS A 704 2.60 22.69 -18.47
C HIS A 704 2.61 21.74 -19.67
N MET A 705 2.29 20.46 -19.47
CA MET A 705 2.11 19.51 -20.56
C MET A 705 0.97 19.91 -21.53
N PRO A 706 1.00 19.44 -22.80
CA PRO A 706 -0.05 19.70 -23.78
C PRO A 706 -1.43 19.23 -23.28
N ARG A 707 -2.47 20.02 -23.56
CA ARG A 707 -3.86 19.75 -23.14
C ARG A 707 -4.83 20.53 -24.03
N PRO A 708 -6.13 20.19 -24.06
CA PRO A 708 -7.11 20.89 -24.87
C PRO A 708 -7.17 22.39 -24.56
N ASP A 709 -7.38 23.17 -25.62
CA ASP A 709 -7.65 24.59 -25.47
C ASP A 709 -9.10 24.85 -25.01
N PHE A 710 -9.39 26.09 -24.61
CA PHE A 710 -10.73 26.57 -24.29
C PHE A 710 -11.01 27.88 -25.03
N ALA A 711 -11.74 27.82 -26.15
CA ALA A 711 -11.96 29.00 -27.00
C ALA A 711 -12.56 30.21 -26.26
N ALA A 712 -13.50 29.97 -25.34
CA ALA A 712 -14.16 31.05 -24.58
C ALA A 712 -13.28 31.68 -23.48
N LYS A 713 -12.02 31.22 -23.31
CA LYS A 713 -11.05 31.79 -22.35
C LYS A 713 -10.79 33.28 -22.54
N VAL A 714 -10.97 33.79 -23.76
CA VAL A 714 -10.86 35.23 -24.09
C VAL A 714 -11.89 36.10 -23.37
N LYS A 715 -12.95 35.50 -22.82
CA LYS A 715 -13.99 36.20 -22.04
C LYS A 715 -13.76 36.12 -20.53
N ASP A 716 -12.65 35.51 -20.09
CA ASP A 716 -12.39 35.32 -18.67
C ASP A 716 -11.82 36.57 -18.03
N TRP A 717 -12.29 36.86 -16.81
CA TRP A 717 -11.92 38.03 -16.01
C TRP A 717 -12.17 39.36 -16.74
N PRO A 718 -13.40 39.63 -17.22
CA PRO A 718 -13.70 40.86 -17.97
C PRO A 718 -13.60 42.13 -17.10
N LYS A 719 -13.62 41.97 -15.77
CA LYS A 719 -13.59 43.08 -14.80
C LYS A 719 -12.48 42.94 -13.75
N ASP A 720 -11.81 41.79 -13.69
CA ASP A 720 -10.87 41.43 -12.62
C ASP A 720 -9.49 41.14 -13.20
N LYS A 721 -8.46 41.13 -12.34
CA LYS A 721 -7.12 40.74 -12.77
C LYS A 721 -7.05 39.23 -12.98
N LYS A 722 -6.53 38.84 -14.15
CA LYS A 722 -6.15 37.47 -14.45
C LYS A 722 -5.10 36.96 -13.45
N PRO A 723 -5.23 35.74 -12.91
CA PRO A 723 -4.19 35.12 -12.08
C PRO A 723 -2.86 35.03 -12.83
N SER A 724 -1.74 35.26 -12.15
CA SER A 724 -0.40 35.22 -12.75
C SER A 724 0.03 33.84 -13.22
N ASP A 725 -0.56 32.78 -12.65
CA ASP A 725 -0.34 31.38 -12.98
C ASP A 725 -1.38 30.81 -13.97
N ALA A 726 -2.17 31.67 -14.60
CA ALA A 726 -3.04 31.27 -15.72
C ALA A 726 -2.20 31.04 -16.98
N ARG A 727 -2.48 29.94 -17.69
CA ARG A 727 -1.68 29.50 -18.86
C ARG A 727 -1.91 30.27 -20.17
N TYR A 728 -2.77 31.30 -20.18
CA TYR A 728 -3.11 32.12 -21.35
C TYR A 728 -3.36 33.54 -20.89
#